data_AF-A0A421G118-F1
#
_entry.id   AF-A0A421G118-F1
#
_cell.length_a   1.000
_cell.length_b   1.000
_cell.length_c   1.000
_cell.angle_alpha   90.00
_cell.angle_beta   90.00
_cell.angle_gamma   90.00
#
_symmetry.space_group_name_H-M   'P 1'
#
loop_
_entity.id
_entity.type
_entity.pdbx_description
1 polymer ?
#
loop_
_entity_poly.entity_id
_entity_poly.type
_entity_poly.pdbx_seq_one_letter_code
_entity_poly.pdbx_strand_id
1 'polypeptide(L)'
;MVVYPKVVASAYATIVVLREILSCKLPIEIWFIPREMDPFPGALDTLLDLVGVEGMGEIYFHEVLDPLAVGFRVKVHAIYNSIFERVLYLDADNVPVRDPSFLFESREFLETGAMFWPDFWHPSSSIFNIHSRSLLWEMLDIPFVNMFEQESGQLLVDRRKHAVRLELVRFYAFYEPDYFDRMKLVHGDKDLFRLAWLKLRAPLYMIRTPPAVAGKVINRSFCGMTMVQHDARDPVFWTHLVTFRNTSERFDYVIDTYSAEPEFAKEQNCYGQRELVRVGIDDGINTFPVPSDQAGIAEELVHEEAVPHEAHAATQIAMSSNYTLPHINASAVKPRDGIVMVVYPKLVPSAYATIRALRDILGCSLPIEIWYRPDEMKDTPGALAPLQRLAQNYSVGDISFHKISSPVAKRFVAKIYAIYRSFFDRVLFLDADNVPVRDPSFLFESPEFKETGAIFWPDFWHPTSTMFGLHSKSLLWELLDMPFVDMFEQESGQLVIDRRRHAAPLALVVFYALHEPNFLVHYKLAWGDKDLFRLAWLNRLVSNAGIGLSDSFDVFKSRTYNLKGQEDEKDDVAAFEENITMPEHPISPFYKRGDGFDSSVSRDRGVMVCMHDGVLSMGLSLIRELRCLGNKELIQVYHCGEEELSASTVELLFSLDDRLEFVDACSDLESQGIISTNMTTKFRSWWIKPLAMYHTDVRHVMLLDVDDIIMRDPAVLRDLEGYVMTGTTFFYDRVLTKKKLLIGNDGGKLYLRKLLHEFDYARFNVSKGLNPSQHVFETFAFKGRSCHEMDSSMVLIDKERAGHTVMDIMLWFITEERFRFMYSWGDKETFWLAFELAHVPYSFSPKVTDSQN
;
A
#
# COMPACT_ATOMS: atom_id res chain seq x y z
N MET A 1 29.83 16.36 7.60
CA MET A 1 28.54 16.39 6.88
C MET A 1 28.46 15.16 5.99
N VAL A 2 27.30 14.52 5.89
CA VAL A 2 27.05 13.46 4.91
C VAL A 2 26.25 14.05 3.76
N VAL A 3 26.63 13.77 2.51
CA VAL A 3 25.99 14.30 1.31
C VAL A 3 25.63 13.21 0.32
N TYR A 4 24.51 13.42 -0.36
CA TYR A 4 23.99 12.62 -1.46
C TYR A 4 23.30 13.58 -2.46
N PRO A 5 22.95 13.16 -3.69
CA PRO A 5 22.63 14.10 -4.77
C PRO A 5 21.57 15.16 -4.47
N LYS A 6 20.54 14.83 -3.66
CA LYS A 6 19.44 15.76 -3.36
C LYS A 6 19.83 16.88 -2.38
N VAL A 7 20.88 16.69 -1.58
CA VAL A 7 21.27 17.63 -0.52
C VAL A 7 22.57 18.39 -0.81
N VAL A 8 23.18 18.17 -1.98
CA VAL A 8 24.38 18.90 -2.42
C VAL A 8 24.17 20.42 -2.34
N ALA A 9 23.03 20.92 -2.84
CA ALA A 9 22.72 22.34 -2.81
C ALA A 9 22.57 22.89 -1.38
N SER A 10 21.95 22.11 -0.48
CA SER A 10 21.85 22.46 0.94
C SER A 10 23.24 22.50 1.58
N ALA A 11 24.07 21.48 1.33
CA ALA A 11 25.42 21.42 1.85
C ALA A 11 26.26 22.61 1.38
N TYR A 12 26.18 22.96 0.09
CA TYR A 12 26.84 24.14 -0.47
C TYR A 12 26.40 25.41 0.26
N ALA A 13 25.10 25.64 0.40
CA ALA A 13 24.56 26.80 1.09
C ALA A 13 25.01 26.86 2.56
N THR A 14 24.95 25.74 3.28
CA THR A 14 25.39 25.63 4.68
C THR A 14 26.88 25.94 4.82
N ILE A 15 27.74 25.45 3.91
CA ILE A 15 29.18 25.74 3.91
C ILE A 15 29.43 27.22 3.62
N VAL A 16 28.75 27.81 2.63
CA VAL A 16 28.86 29.24 2.31
C VAL A 16 28.42 30.10 3.50
N VAL A 17 27.33 29.77 4.18
CA VAL A 17 26.90 30.48 5.40
C VAL A 17 27.98 30.41 6.47
N LEU A 18 28.52 29.21 6.74
CA LEU A 18 29.60 29.01 7.71
C LEU A 18 30.84 29.85 7.37
N ARG A 19 31.26 29.89 6.11
CA ARG A 19 32.51 30.55 5.69
C ARG A 19 32.36 32.05 5.46
N GLU A 20 31.37 32.48 4.69
CA GLU A 20 31.26 33.87 4.25
C GLU A 20 30.45 34.73 5.23
N ILE A 21 29.36 34.18 5.79
CA ILE A 21 28.48 34.96 6.68
C ILE A 21 28.99 34.89 8.13
N LEU A 22 29.31 33.70 8.60
CA LEU A 22 29.68 33.45 9.99
C LEU A 22 31.19 33.50 10.24
N SER A 23 32.01 33.55 9.19
CA SER A 23 33.48 33.56 9.28
C SER A 23 34.06 32.38 10.08
N CYS A 24 33.34 31.25 10.16
CA CYS A 24 33.75 30.06 10.89
C CYS A 24 35.05 29.49 10.30
N LYS A 25 35.99 29.10 11.16
CA LYS A 25 37.31 28.59 10.76
C LYS A 25 37.50 27.09 11.00
N LEU A 26 36.51 26.39 11.53
CA LEU A 26 36.59 24.95 11.77
C LEU A 26 36.76 24.18 10.44
N PRO A 27 37.64 23.17 10.36
CA PRO A 27 37.74 22.33 9.17
C PRO A 27 36.46 21.50 8.96
N ILE A 28 36.14 21.16 7.71
CA ILE A 28 34.91 20.44 7.35
C ILE A 28 35.26 19.12 6.67
N GLU A 29 34.61 18.03 7.07
CA GLU A 29 34.61 16.76 6.33
C GLU A 29 33.26 16.54 5.62
N ILE A 30 33.33 16.12 4.37
CA ILE A 30 32.20 15.75 3.52
C ILE A 30 32.32 14.25 3.20
N TRP A 31 31.34 13.49 3.63
CA TRP A 31 31.27 12.04 3.43
C TRP A 31 30.17 11.71 2.42
N PHE A 32 30.45 10.88 1.42
CA PHE A 32 29.48 10.48 0.39
C PHE A 32 29.71 9.03 -0.06
N ILE A 33 28.66 8.39 -0.57
CA ILE A 33 28.77 7.06 -1.17
C ILE A 33 28.92 7.22 -2.69
N PRO A 34 30.02 6.77 -3.32
CA PRO A 34 30.26 6.95 -4.76
C PRO A 34 29.09 6.46 -5.63
N ARG A 35 28.59 5.24 -5.38
CA ARG A 35 27.48 4.65 -6.15
C ARG A 35 26.17 5.44 -6.11
N GLU A 36 25.96 6.27 -5.08
CA GLU A 36 24.78 7.15 -5.01
C GLU A 36 24.98 8.46 -5.78
N MET A 37 26.24 8.87 -5.97
CA MET A 37 26.63 10.08 -6.70
C MET A 37 26.83 9.83 -8.20
N ASP A 38 27.29 8.64 -8.59
CA ASP A 38 27.58 8.26 -9.99
C ASP A 38 26.43 8.54 -10.99
N PRO A 39 25.14 8.33 -10.66
CA PRO A 39 24.03 8.62 -11.57
C PRO A 39 23.85 10.12 -11.85
N PHE A 40 24.53 11.00 -11.11
CA PHE A 40 24.42 12.46 -11.17
C PHE A 40 25.80 13.10 -11.41
N PRO A 41 26.40 12.90 -12.59
CA PRO A 41 27.70 13.49 -12.92
C PRO A 41 27.65 15.01 -12.75
N GLY A 42 28.64 15.55 -12.04
CA GLY A 42 28.73 16.98 -11.71
C GLY A 42 28.06 17.40 -10.40
N ALA A 43 27.33 16.51 -9.72
CA ALA A 43 26.73 16.83 -8.42
C ALA A 43 27.81 17.14 -7.37
N LEU A 44 28.90 16.37 -7.33
CA LEU A 44 30.00 16.62 -6.39
C LEU A 44 30.85 17.83 -6.78
N ASP A 45 30.94 18.14 -8.08
CA ASP A 45 31.74 19.25 -8.62
C ASP A 45 31.35 20.58 -7.96
N THR A 46 30.06 20.80 -7.69
CA THR A 46 29.57 22.00 -6.98
C THR A 46 30.21 22.20 -5.60
N LEU A 47 30.52 21.11 -4.89
CA LEU A 47 31.20 21.17 -3.59
C LEU A 47 32.72 21.17 -3.76
N LEU A 48 33.26 20.48 -4.77
CA LEU A 48 34.69 20.48 -5.07
C LEU A 48 35.17 21.87 -5.51
N ASP A 49 34.33 22.65 -6.19
CA ASP A 49 34.59 24.03 -6.59
C ASP A 49 34.84 24.97 -5.40
N LEU A 50 34.44 24.59 -4.19
CA LEU A 50 34.74 25.34 -2.96
C LEU A 50 36.18 25.11 -2.49
N VAL A 51 36.84 24.04 -2.92
CA VAL A 51 38.20 23.68 -2.48
C VAL A 51 39.22 24.61 -3.13
N GLY A 52 40.08 25.21 -2.31
CA GLY A 52 41.14 26.10 -2.78
C GLY A 52 40.69 27.54 -3.07
N VAL A 53 39.39 27.84 -2.91
CA VAL A 53 38.87 29.22 -2.95
C VAL A 53 39.32 29.98 -1.70
N GLU A 54 39.85 31.19 -1.89
CA GLU A 54 40.31 32.05 -0.80
C GLU A 54 39.15 32.34 0.17
N GLY A 55 39.33 31.99 1.45
CA GLY A 55 38.31 32.16 2.49
C GLY A 55 37.48 30.91 2.83
N MET A 56 37.48 29.86 2.01
CA MET A 56 36.69 28.63 2.23
C MET A 56 37.32 27.62 3.22
N GLY A 57 38.57 27.84 3.64
CA GLY A 57 39.24 27.01 4.65
C GLY A 57 39.48 25.56 4.22
N GLU A 58 39.78 24.69 5.19
CA GLU A 58 40.06 23.27 4.94
C GLU A 58 38.75 22.48 4.80
N ILE A 59 38.58 21.79 3.66
CA ILE A 59 37.46 20.90 3.35
C ILE A 59 38.03 19.57 2.85
N TYR A 60 37.66 18.47 3.50
CA TYR A 60 38.10 17.11 3.16
C TYR A 60 36.92 16.29 2.63
N PHE A 61 37.18 15.44 1.65
CA PHE A 61 36.19 14.57 1.03
C PHE A 61 36.54 13.11 1.30
N HIS A 62 35.54 12.33 1.71
CA HIS A 62 35.70 10.93 2.08
C HIS A 62 34.65 10.07 1.39
N GLU A 63 35.12 9.05 0.67
CA GLU A 63 34.27 8.03 0.07
C GLU A 63 33.89 6.97 1.09
N VAL A 64 32.59 6.65 1.15
CA VAL A 64 32.05 5.57 1.97
C VAL A 64 31.92 4.33 1.10
N LEU A 65 32.87 3.39 1.28
CA LEU A 65 32.94 2.14 0.51
C LEU A 65 32.33 0.94 1.25
N ASP A 66 31.98 1.10 2.52
CA ASP A 66 31.36 0.05 3.33
C ASP A 66 29.95 -0.26 2.79
N PRO A 67 29.67 -1.49 2.31
CA PRO A 67 28.38 -1.82 1.72
C PRO A 67 27.23 -1.73 2.73
N LEU A 68 27.49 -1.90 4.03
CA LEU A 68 26.48 -1.81 5.09
C LEU A 68 26.16 -0.36 5.49
N ALA A 69 27.04 0.60 5.15
CA ALA A 69 26.84 2.01 5.43
C ALA A 69 25.95 2.63 4.34
N VAL A 70 24.63 2.42 4.47
CA VAL A 70 23.60 3.00 3.59
C VAL A 70 22.52 3.71 4.41
N GLY A 71 21.84 4.68 3.79
CA GLY A 71 20.79 5.45 4.45
C GLY A 71 21.26 6.14 5.74
N PHE A 72 20.50 5.98 6.82
CA PHE A 72 20.81 6.57 8.13
C PHE A 72 22.13 6.09 8.75
N ARG A 73 22.63 4.91 8.35
CA ARG A 73 23.88 4.33 8.89
C ARG A 73 25.12 5.11 8.47
N VAL A 74 25.05 5.90 7.40
CA VAL A 74 26.16 6.70 6.89
C VAL A 74 26.59 7.79 7.88
N LYS A 75 25.65 8.39 8.62
CA LYS A 75 25.95 9.37 9.67
C LYS A 75 26.81 8.75 10.76
N VAL A 76 26.42 7.57 11.25
CA VAL A 76 27.19 6.81 12.24
C VAL A 76 28.56 6.45 11.68
N HIS A 77 28.65 6.00 10.42
CA HIS A 77 29.92 5.71 9.76
C HIS A 77 30.85 6.93 9.70
N ALA A 78 30.33 8.09 9.31
CA ALA A 78 31.09 9.33 9.17
C ALA A 78 31.62 9.82 10.52
N ILE A 79 30.79 9.85 11.57
CA ILE A 79 31.22 10.26 12.91
C ILE A 79 32.25 9.28 13.46
N TYR A 80 32.03 7.98 13.26
CA TYR A 80 32.93 6.94 13.75
C TYR A 80 34.30 6.97 13.06
N ASN A 81 34.36 7.27 11.75
CA ASN A 81 35.59 7.26 10.94
C ASN A 81 36.22 8.64 10.68
N SER A 82 35.66 9.72 11.22
CA SER A 82 36.22 11.08 11.09
C SER A 82 37.71 11.15 11.47
N ILE A 83 38.46 12.10 10.91
CA ILE A 83 39.83 12.40 11.34
C ILE A 83 39.85 13.33 12.57
N PHE A 84 38.74 14.01 12.87
CA PHE A 84 38.68 14.96 13.96
C PHE A 84 38.45 14.27 15.31
N GLU A 85 39.21 14.66 16.34
CA GLU A 85 39.03 14.14 17.71
C GLU A 85 37.73 14.62 18.34
N ARG A 86 37.39 15.91 18.15
CA ARG A 86 36.14 16.53 18.62
C ARG A 86 35.31 16.89 17.39
N VAL A 87 34.15 16.25 17.24
CA VAL A 87 33.32 16.31 16.03
C VAL A 87 32.03 17.04 16.34
N LEU A 88 31.76 18.11 15.59
CA LEU A 88 30.41 18.64 15.40
C LEU A 88 29.86 18.02 14.12
N TYR A 89 28.95 17.05 14.26
CA TYR A 89 28.21 16.55 13.12
C TYR A 89 27.08 17.51 12.78
N LEU A 90 26.84 17.70 11.49
CA LEU A 90 25.82 18.57 10.95
C LEU A 90 25.27 17.93 9.67
N ASP A 91 23.96 17.70 9.62
CA ASP A 91 23.26 17.32 8.39
C ASP A 91 23.32 18.47 7.38
N ALA A 92 23.21 18.13 6.09
CA ALA A 92 23.43 19.08 5.00
C ALA A 92 22.45 20.26 4.97
N ASP A 93 21.26 20.06 5.54
CA ASP A 93 20.18 21.03 5.66
C ASP A 93 20.14 21.73 7.01
N ASN A 94 21.04 21.43 7.96
CA ASN A 94 21.08 22.14 9.23
C ASN A 94 22.03 23.35 9.16
N VAL A 95 21.47 24.56 9.17
CA VAL A 95 22.20 25.82 9.02
C VAL A 95 22.36 26.53 10.37
N PRO A 96 23.61 26.81 10.81
CA PRO A 96 23.85 27.64 11.99
C PRO A 96 23.47 29.09 11.73
N VAL A 97 22.91 29.75 12.74
CA VAL A 97 22.64 31.20 12.71
C VAL A 97 23.76 32.05 13.34
N ARG A 98 24.78 31.42 13.93
CA ARG A 98 26.02 32.06 14.40
C ARG A 98 27.18 31.04 14.42
N ASP A 99 28.42 31.52 14.47
CA ASP A 99 29.62 30.67 14.46
C ASP A 99 29.57 29.58 15.55
N PRO A 100 29.71 28.28 15.20
CA PRO A 100 29.70 27.18 16.17
C PRO A 100 31.00 26.95 16.95
N SER A 101 32.10 27.66 16.67
CA SER A 101 33.44 27.41 17.23
C SER A 101 33.50 27.40 18.78
N PHE A 102 33.09 28.49 19.44
CA PHE A 102 31.93 28.38 20.31
C PHE A 102 31.77 27.17 21.24
N LEU A 103 31.00 26.21 20.72
CA LEU A 103 30.48 25.06 21.44
C LEU A 103 31.60 24.17 21.98
N PHE A 104 32.75 24.12 21.30
CA PHE A 104 33.90 23.32 21.71
C PHE A 104 34.58 23.84 23.00
N GLU A 105 34.30 25.09 23.38
CA GLU A 105 34.79 25.73 24.60
C GLU A 105 33.68 25.94 25.63
N SER A 106 32.44 25.54 25.29
CA SER A 106 31.32 25.63 26.22
C SER A 106 31.57 24.76 27.44
N ARG A 107 31.12 25.24 28.60
CA ARG A 107 31.27 24.53 29.88
C ARG A 107 30.65 23.13 29.79
N GLU A 108 29.47 23.06 29.17
CA GLU A 108 28.68 21.86 28.97
C GLU A 108 29.46 20.79 28.20
N PHE A 109 30.13 21.18 27.11
CA PHE A 109 30.96 20.27 26.33
C PHE A 109 32.26 19.89 27.04
N LEU A 110 32.95 20.83 27.67
CA LEU A 110 34.20 20.55 28.39
C LEU A 110 33.98 19.57 29.55
N GLU A 111 32.87 19.69 30.27
CA GLU A 111 32.51 18.79 31.37
C GLU A 111 32.11 17.40 30.84
N THR A 112 31.21 17.31 29.86
CA THR A 112 30.60 16.04 29.43
C THR A 112 31.32 15.36 28.27
N GLY A 113 31.87 16.13 27.33
CA GLY A 113 32.40 15.68 26.04
C GLY A 113 31.34 15.22 25.05
N ALA A 114 30.05 15.40 25.33
CA ALA A 114 28.96 15.05 24.43
C ALA A 114 27.78 16.01 24.62
N MET A 115 27.42 16.77 23.59
CA MET A 115 26.22 17.60 23.57
C MET A 115 25.25 17.13 22.49
N PHE A 116 23.99 16.94 22.88
CA PHE A 116 22.90 16.51 22.00
C PHE A 116 21.75 17.51 22.02
N TRP A 117 20.98 17.55 20.93
CA TRP A 117 19.84 18.45 20.77
C TRP A 117 18.52 17.68 20.86
N PRO A 118 17.50 18.25 21.52
CA PRO A 118 16.18 17.66 21.57
C PRO A 118 15.47 17.77 20.22
N ASP A 119 14.73 16.73 19.87
CA ASP A 119 13.71 16.74 18.83
C ASP A 119 12.36 17.22 19.41
N PHE A 120 11.34 17.43 18.56
CA PHE A 120 9.98 17.75 18.98
C PHE A 120 9.36 16.63 19.82
N TRP A 121 9.89 15.41 19.69
CA TRP A 121 9.32 14.23 20.31
C TRP A 121 9.80 14.07 21.75
N HIS A 122 8.83 14.04 22.64
CA HIS A 122 9.00 13.66 24.04
C HIS A 122 8.35 12.28 24.24
N PRO A 123 8.83 11.42 25.16
CA PRO A 123 8.25 10.10 25.38
C PRO A 123 6.74 10.05 25.64
N SER A 124 6.15 11.13 26.16
CA SER A 124 4.70 11.28 26.33
C SER A 124 3.92 11.48 25.02
N SER A 125 4.60 11.76 23.92
CA SER A 125 4.00 12.13 22.63
C SER A 125 4.83 11.62 21.45
N SER A 126 5.65 10.57 21.69
CA SER A 126 6.52 9.98 20.68
C SER A 126 5.70 9.25 19.62
N ILE A 127 6.00 9.52 18.35
CA ILE A 127 5.48 8.74 17.21
C ILE A 127 6.37 7.55 16.84
N PHE A 128 7.51 7.38 17.52
CA PHE A 128 8.56 6.42 17.17
C PHE A 128 8.66 5.25 18.16
N ASN A 129 7.59 4.98 18.91
CA ASN A 129 7.53 3.92 19.91
C ASN A 129 8.59 4.06 21.02
N ILE A 130 9.03 5.30 21.34
CA ILE A 130 9.98 5.60 22.42
C ILE A 130 9.22 6.22 23.60
N HIS A 131 8.44 5.41 24.30
CA HIS A 131 7.67 5.80 25.50
C HIS A 131 7.94 4.84 26.67
N SER A 132 7.44 5.11 27.87
CA SER A 132 7.74 4.36 29.10
C SER A 132 7.49 2.84 29.02
N ARG A 133 6.58 2.41 28.14
CA ARG A 133 6.17 1.01 27.95
C ARG A 133 6.72 0.39 26.67
N SER A 134 7.74 1.01 26.08
CA SER A 134 8.40 0.48 24.90
C SER A 134 9.28 -0.73 25.23
N LEU A 135 9.19 -1.80 24.44
CA LEU A 135 10.10 -2.94 24.49
C LEU A 135 11.58 -2.52 24.33
N LEU A 136 11.83 -1.32 23.78
CA LEU A 136 13.17 -0.74 23.67
C LEU A 136 13.94 -0.78 24.99
N TRP A 137 13.30 -0.45 26.11
CA TRP A 137 13.96 -0.35 27.41
C TRP A 137 14.38 -1.72 27.94
N GLU A 138 13.55 -2.73 27.75
CA GLU A 138 13.87 -4.11 28.09
C GLU A 138 14.92 -4.70 27.14
N MET A 139 14.75 -4.50 25.82
CA MET A 139 15.69 -4.98 24.80
C MET A 139 17.10 -4.43 25.03
N LEU A 140 17.20 -3.16 25.40
CA LEU A 140 18.48 -2.53 25.70
C LEU A 140 18.91 -2.73 27.15
N ASP A 141 18.09 -3.33 28.00
CA ASP A 141 18.35 -3.50 29.44
C ASP A 141 18.78 -2.16 30.08
N ILE A 142 17.92 -1.16 29.93
CA ILE A 142 18.06 0.18 30.51
C ILE A 142 16.73 0.62 31.13
N PRO A 143 16.75 1.29 32.29
CA PRO A 143 15.54 1.87 32.85
C PRO A 143 14.99 2.96 31.93
N PHE A 144 13.67 3.12 31.88
CA PHE A 144 13.03 4.24 31.18
C PHE A 144 13.60 5.58 31.65
N VAL A 145 13.90 6.45 30.68
CA VAL A 145 14.37 7.81 30.95
C VAL A 145 13.40 8.80 30.28
N ASN A 146 12.68 9.57 31.11
CA ASN A 146 11.77 10.61 30.66
C ASN A 146 12.54 11.86 30.25
N MET A 147 13.01 11.90 29.01
CA MET A 147 13.69 13.04 28.40
C MET A 147 13.35 13.10 26.91
N PHE A 148 13.47 14.29 26.31
CA PHE A 148 13.30 14.45 24.86
C PHE A 148 14.15 13.44 24.07
N GLU A 149 13.55 12.95 22.99
CA GLU A 149 14.27 12.23 21.95
C GLU A 149 15.33 13.12 21.32
N GLN A 150 16.39 12.50 20.82
CA GLN A 150 17.50 13.23 20.22
C GLN A 150 17.19 13.56 18.75
N GLU A 151 17.46 14.81 18.34
CA GLU A 151 17.66 15.13 16.93
C GLU A 151 19.12 14.82 16.57
N SER A 152 19.32 13.85 15.67
CA SER A 152 20.67 13.40 15.27
C SER A 152 21.27 14.24 14.14
N GLY A 153 20.50 15.15 13.53
CA GLY A 153 20.98 16.06 12.50
C GLY A 153 22.05 17.04 12.99
N GLN A 154 22.24 17.13 14.30
CA GLN A 154 23.39 17.79 14.90
C GLN A 154 23.73 17.18 16.25
N LEU A 155 25.02 16.93 16.45
CA LEU A 155 25.56 16.47 17.73
C LEU A 155 27.03 16.85 17.82
N LEU A 156 27.50 17.07 19.05
CA LEU A 156 28.89 17.43 19.33
C LEU A 156 29.50 16.38 20.24
N VAL A 157 30.53 15.67 19.79
CA VAL A 157 31.13 14.54 20.53
C VAL A 157 32.65 14.60 20.52
N ASP A 158 33.25 14.40 21.69
CA ASP A 158 34.66 14.06 21.85
C ASP A 158 34.83 12.54 21.67
N ARG A 159 35.35 12.14 20.50
CA ARG A 159 35.46 10.74 20.11
C ARG A 159 36.45 9.97 20.96
N ARG A 160 37.51 10.63 21.44
CA ARG A 160 38.50 10.00 22.31
C ARG A 160 37.93 9.71 23.69
N LYS A 161 37.20 10.66 24.27
CA LYS A 161 36.53 10.51 25.57
C LYS A 161 35.40 9.46 25.52
N HIS A 162 34.74 9.32 24.37
CA HIS A 162 33.55 8.48 24.21
C HIS A 162 33.71 7.29 23.25
N ALA A 163 34.93 6.83 23.00
CA ALA A 163 35.22 5.73 22.05
C ALA A 163 34.35 4.48 22.26
N VAL A 164 34.19 4.04 23.52
CA VAL A 164 33.35 2.87 23.86
C VAL A 164 31.87 3.10 23.53
N ARG A 165 31.36 4.33 23.67
CA ARG A 165 29.96 4.63 23.33
C ARG A 165 29.76 4.64 21.82
N LEU A 166 30.74 5.17 21.08
CA LEU A 166 30.69 5.17 19.62
C LEU A 166 30.76 3.75 19.05
N GLU A 167 31.50 2.83 19.68
CA GLU A 167 31.41 1.40 19.35
C GLU A 167 30.00 0.85 19.54
N LEU A 168 29.32 1.22 20.62
CA LEU A 168 27.95 0.77 20.88
C LEU A 168 26.94 1.38 19.89
N VAL A 169 27.08 2.65 19.52
CA VAL A 169 26.27 3.26 18.45
C VAL A 169 26.50 2.54 17.12
N ARG A 170 27.76 2.23 16.80
CA ARG A 170 28.10 1.44 15.61
C ARG A 170 27.48 0.05 15.67
N PHE A 171 27.52 -0.62 16.82
CA PHE A 171 26.84 -1.90 17.00
C PHE A 171 25.33 -1.77 16.75
N TYR A 172 24.66 -0.79 17.37
CA TYR A 172 23.22 -0.56 17.16
C TYR A 172 22.87 -0.30 15.70
N ALA A 173 23.69 0.47 14.98
CA ALA A 173 23.42 0.85 13.60
C ALA A 173 23.74 -0.25 12.58
N PHE A 174 24.71 -1.14 12.85
CA PHE A 174 25.23 -2.09 11.86
C PHE A 174 24.95 -3.56 12.19
N TYR A 175 24.41 -3.88 13.37
CA TYR A 175 24.09 -5.26 13.73
C TYR A 175 22.95 -5.83 12.89
N GLU A 176 23.11 -7.06 12.42
CA GLU A 176 22.06 -7.81 11.72
C GLU A 176 21.64 -9.06 12.50
N PRO A 177 20.33 -9.34 12.60
CA PRO A 177 19.22 -8.56 12.04
C PRO A 177 18.97 -7.24 12.80
N ASP A 178 18.55 -6.20 12.08
CA ASP A 178 18.21 -4.89 12.66
C ASP A 178 16.88 -4.99 13.45
N TYR A 179 16.98 -5.21 14.76
CA TYR A 179 15.81 -5.34 15.62
C TYR A 179 15.10 -4.00 15.86
N PHE A 180 15.81 -2.87 15.77
CA PHE A 180 15.19 -1.56 15.95
C PHE A 180 14.18 -1.28 14.84
N ASP A 181 14.57 -1.54 13.58
CA ASP A 181 13.68 -1.33 12.44
C ASP A 181 12.60 -2.42 12.35
N ARG A 182 12.98 -3.71 12.49
CA ARG A 182 12.05 -4.83 12.42
C ARG A 182 10.93 -4.75 13.45
N MET A 183 11.24 -4.33 14.68
CA MET A 183 10.25 -4.16 15.74
C MET A 183 9.72 -2.73 15.85
N LYS A 184 10.15 -1.81 14.96
CA LYS A 184 9.75 -0.40 14.95
C LYS A 184 9.92 0.28 16.31
N LEU A 185 11.08 0.09 16.93
CA LEU A 185 11.42 0.60 18.27
C LEU A 185 12.16 1.93 18.25
N VAL A 186 12.93 2.19 17.18
CA VAL A 186 13.67 3.44 16.95
C VAL A 186 13.67 3.72 15.46
N HIS A 187 13.49 4.99 15.07
CA HIS A 187 13.54 5.38 13.66
C HIS A 187 14.95 5.80 13.24
N GLY A 188 15.60 5.00 12.40
CA GLY A 188 16.93 5.30 11.88
C GLY A 188 17.99 5.47 12.96
N ASP A 189 18.87 6.47 12.80
CA ASP A 189 19.98 6.77 13.70
C ASP A 189 19.65 7.80 14.78
N LYS A 190 18.47 8.41 14.69
CA LYS A 190 17.97 9.52 15.50
C LYS A 190 18.33 9.46 16.98
N ASP A 191 17.93 8.38 17.64
CA ASP A 191 18.10 8.19 19.09
C ASP A 191 19.25 7.23 19.46
N LEU A 192 19.94 6.63 18.49
CA LEU A 192 20.96 5.61 18.76
C LEU A 192 22.11 6.16 19.60
N PHE A 193 22.50 7.41 19.37
CA PHE A 193 23.53 8.11 20.16
C PHE A 193 23.10 8.27 21.62
N ARG A 194 21.91 8.84 21.87
CA ARG A 194 21.35 8.98 23.22
C ARG A 194 21.27 7.64 23.94
N LEU A 195 20.74 6.61 23.27
CA LEU A 195 20.56 5.28 23.86
C LEU A 195 21.89 4.62 24.24
N ALA A 196 22.94 4.76 23.42
CA ALA A 196 24.26 4.25 23.76
C ALA A 196 24.87 4.94 24.99
N TRP A 197 24.68 6.26 25.12
CA TRP A 197 25.13 6.99 26.30
C TRP A 197 24.34 6.62 27.56
N LEU A 198 23.02 6.42 27.44
CA LEU A 198 22.18 5.97 28.54
C LEU A 198 22.58 4.56 29.00
N LYS A 199 22.77 3.61 28.07
CA LYS A 199 23.21 2.24 28.39
C LYS A 199 24.51 2.22 29.17
N LEU A 200 25.46 3.04 28.76
CA LEU A 200 26.78 3.11 29.38
C LEU A 200 26.88 4.13 30.53
N ARG A 201 25.74 4.68 30.98
CA ARG A 201 25.63 5.70 32.05
C ARG A 201 26.66 6.82 31.89
N ALA A 202 26.83 7.27 30.66
CA ALA A 202 27.82 8.25 30.26
C ALA A 202 27.33 9.67 30.52
N PRO A 203 28.22 10.61 30.89
CA PRO A 203 27.86 12.01 30.92
C PRO A 203 27.56 12.50 29.50
N LEU A 204 26.37 13.07 29.31
CA LEU A 204 25.97 13.83 28.13
C LEU A 204 25.26 15.11 28.60
N TYR A 205 25.32 16.16 27.79
CA TYR A 205 24.53 17.35 27.96
C TYR A 205 23.44 17.42 26.88
N MET A 206 22.18 17.22 27.27
CA MET A 206 21.05 17.47 26.39
C MET A 206 20.69 18.96 26.50
N ILE A 207 20.59 19.65 25.36
CA ILE A 207 20.09 21.03 25.34
C ILE A 207 18.70 21.06 25.99
N ARG A 208 18.54 21.95 26.98
CA ARG A 208 17.33 21.99 27.82
C ARG A 208 16.16 22.68 27.15
N THR A 209 16.44 23.63 26.25
CA THR A 209 15.42 24.32 25.49
C THR A 209 14.90 23.40 24.39
N PRO A 210 13.59 23.08 24.37
CA PRO A 210 12.99 22.30 23.29
C PRO A 210 13.14 22.99 21.92
N PRO A 211 13.03 22.26 20.81
CA PRO A 211 12.91 22.89 19.49
C PRO A 211 11.65 23.74 19.41
N ALA A 212 11.71 24.77 18.57
CA ALA A 212 10.58 25.61 18.23
C ALA A 212 10.39 25.68 16.71
N VAL A 213 9.30 26.33 16.28
CA VAL A 213 8.98 26.52 14.87
C VAL A 213 9.19 27.99 14.52
N ALA A 214 9.95 28.27 13.45
CA ALA A 214 10.11 29.61 12.89
C ALA A 214 9.36 29.73 11.56
N GLY A 215 8.80 30.91 11.29
CA GLY A 215 7.95 31.11 10.14
C GLY A 215 7.43 32.53 9.99
N LYS A 216 6.45 32.73 9.12
CA LYS A 216 5.91 34.05 8.79
C LYS A 216 4.51 34.25 9.38
N VAL A 217 4.26 35.43 9.96
CA VAL A 217 2.90 35.84 10.32
C VAL A 217 2.20 36.41 9.08
N ILE A 218 1.08 35.80 8.67
CA ILE A 218 0.25 36.24 7.56
C ILE A 218 -1.17 36.44 8.11
N ASN A 219 -1.74 37.64 7.95
CA ASN A 219 -3.10 37.96 8.38
C ASN A 219 -3.41 37.57 9.85
N ARG A 220 -2.48 37.84 10.78
CA ARG A 220 -2.54 37.46 12.21
C ARG A 220 -2.48 35.96 12.52
N SER A 221 -2.30 35.11 11.52
CA SER A 221 -2.00 33.69 11.68
C SER A 221 -0.49 33.46 11.54
N PHE A 222 0.10 32.72 12.46
CA PHE A 222 1.48 32.25 12.32
C PHE A 222 1.53 31.04 11.37
N CYS A 223 2.40 31.08 10.36
CA CYS A 223 2.69 29.98 9.46
C CYS A 223 4.14 29.53 9.68
N GLY A 224 4.32 28.39 10.35
CA GLY A 224 5.62 27.75 10.55
C GLY A 224 6.22 27.24 9.25
N MET A 225 7.49 27.57 9.01
CA MET A 225 8.24 27.26 7.77
C MET A 225 9.46 26.37 8.02
N THR A 226 10.05 26.38 9.22
CA THR A 226 11.24 25.59 9.57
C THR A 226 11.32 25.30 11.06
N MET A 227 12.06 24.26 11.44
CA MET A 227 12.46 23.98 12.82
C MET A 227 13.62 24.89 13.25
N VAL A 228 13.58 25.38 14.48
CA VAL A 228 14.67 26.09 15.14
C VAL A 228 15.07 25.41 16.43
N GLN A 229 16.37 25.36 16.71
CA GLN A 229 16.93 24.73 17.92
C GLN A 229 17.97 25.65 18.57
N HIS A 230 18.14 25.52 19.88
CA HIS A 230 18.84 26.50 20.72
C HIS A 230 20.22 26.01 21.17
N ASP A 231 21.05 26.89 21.73
CA ASP A 231 22.25 26.48 22.47
C ASP A 231 21.98 26.36 23.99
N ALA A 232 23.02 26.07 24.79
CA ALA A 232 22.91 25.93 26.23
C ALA A 232 22.52 27.22 26.99
N ARG A 233 22.63 28.40 26.36
CA ARG A 233 22.29 29.71 26.94
C ARG A 233 20.90 30.21 26.49
N ASP A 234 20.16 29.40 25.74
CA ASP A 234 18.81 29.68 25.23
C ASP A 234 18.63 30.59 23.98
N PRO A 235 19.64 31.17 23.29
CA PRO A 235 19.44 31.72 21.95
C PRO A 235 19.22 30.65 20.89
N VAL A 236 18.38 30.97 19.89
CA VAL A 236 18.27 30.21 18.64
C VAL A 236 19.65 30.08 18.01
N PHE A 237 19.96 28.86 17.59
CA PHE A 237 21.29 28.50 17.10
C PHE A 237 21.27 27.75 15.77
N TRP A 238 20.24 26.92 15.53
CA TRP A 238 20.08 26.15 14.30
C TRP A 238 18.77 26.48 13.60
N THR A 239 18.79 26.43 12.28
CA THR A 239 17.61 26.48 11.39
C THR A 239 17.73 25.39 10.34
N HIS A 240 16.64 24.75 9.93
CA HIS A 240 16.65 23.70 8.90
C HIS A 240 16.26 24.25 7.51
N LEU A 241 17.03 23.96 6.47
CA LEU A 241 16.76 24.35 5.08
C LEU A 241 15.75 23.40 4.44
N VAL A 242 14.71 23.97 3.83
CA VAL A 242 13.81 23.25 2.93
C VAL A 242 14.21 23.55 1.50
N THR A 243 14.71 22.57 0.74
CA THR A 243 15.09 22.75 -0.66
C THR A 243 13.89 22.64 -1.59
N PHE A 244 13.67 23.69 -2.40
CA PHE A 244 12.71 23.72 -3.51
C PHE A 244 13.48 23.64 -4.84
N ARG A 245 12.98 22.91 -5.86
CA ARG A 245 13.60 23.00 -7.20
C ARG A 245 13.34 24.39 -7.79
N ASN A 246 14.37 25.03 -8.35
CA ASN A 246 14.28 26.40 -8.85
C ASN A 246 13.44 26.57 -10.15
N THR A 247 13.06 25.46 -10.80
CA THR A 247 12.26 25.43 -12.03
C THR A 247 10.77 25.23 -11.80
N SER A 248 10.37 24.94 -10.56
CA SER A 248 8.99 24.63 -10.22
C SER A 248 8.32 25.85 -9.63
N GLU A 249 7.12 26.17 -10.09
CA GLU A 249 6.38 27.28 -9.53
C GLU A 249 5.95 26.95 -8.09
N ARG A 250 5.83 27.96 -7.22
CA ARG A 250 5.44 27.73 -5.82
C ARG A 250 4.09 27.02 -5.67
N PHE A 251 3.23 27.03 -6.70
CA PHE A 251 1.95 26.32 -6.71
C PHE A 251 2.09 24.82 -7.03
N ASP A 252 3.22 24.38 -7.60
CA ASP A 252 3.49 22.96 -7.89
C ASP A 252 3.88 22.18 -6.64
N TYR A 253 4.13 22.88 -5.52
CA TYR A 253 4.42 22.29 -4.22
C TYR A 253 3.24 22.49 -3.28
N VAL A 254 2.71 21.38 -2.78
CA VAL A 254 1.85 21.36 -1.59
C VAL A 254 2.79 21.06 -0.42
N ILE A 255 2.86 21.94 0.58
CA ILE A 255 3.47 21.61 1.87
C ILE A 255 2.50 20.62 2.52
N ASP A 256 2.81 19.33 2.43
CA ASP A 256 1.97 18.30 3.03
C ASP A 256 2.18 18.35 4.54
N THR A 257 1.08 18.49 5.28
CA THR A 257 1.12 18.42 6.74
C THR A 257 1.36 16.97 7.14
N TYR A 258 2.36 16.71 7.99
CA TYR A 258 2.49 15.41 8.65
C TYR A 258 1.20 15.13 9.41
N SER A 259 0.38 14.23 8.87
CA SER A 259 -0.90 13.83 9.45
C SER A 259 -0.68 12.67 10.41
N ALA A 260 -0.35 12.99 11.66
CA ALA A 260 -0.61 12.07 12.77
C ALA A 260 -2.06 12.26 13.22
N GLU A 261 -2.82 11.16 13.27
CA GLU A 261 -4.04 11.20 14.07
C GLU A 261 -3.65 11.34 15.54
N PRO A 262 -4.33 12.22 16.31
CA PRO A 262 -5.60 12.85 15.97
C PRO A 262 -5.54 14.38 16.02
N GLU A 263 -4.80 15.13 15.16
CA GLU A 263 -4.94 16.62 15.24
C GLU A 263 -4.60 17.55 14.06
N PHE A 264 -4.42 17.11 12.81
CA PHE A 264 -4.26 18.06 11.68
C PHE A 264 -5.22 17.82 10.51
N ALA A 265 -5.95 18.87 10.10
CA ALA A 265 -6.87 18.84 8.97
C ALA A 265 -6.11 19.03 7.64
N LYS A 266 -6.47 18.26 6.61
CA LYS A 266 -5.85 18.24 5.26
C LYS A 266 -5.79 19.59 4.53
N GLU A 267 -6.50 20.61 5.01
CA GLU A 267 -6.59 21.94 4.39
C GLU A 267 -5.56 22.93 4.96
N GLN A 268 -4.79 22.55 5.99
CA GLN A 268 -3.76 23.40 6.60
C GLN A 268 -2.38 23.17 5.96
N ASN A 269 -1.84 24.22 5.32
CA ASN A 269 -0.55 24.21 4.61
C ASN A 269 0.63 24.79 5.43
N CYS A 270 0.62 24.70 6.77
CA CYS A 270 1.76 25.10 7.60
C CYS A 270 1.88 24.20 8.83
N TYR A 271 3.10 23.93 9.31
CA TYR A 271 3.31 23.33 10.63
C TYR A 271 2.85 24.32 11.73
N GLY A 272 1.75 23.99 12.42
CA GLY A 272 1.24 24.71 13.59
C GLY A 272 0.61 26.08 13.30
N GLN A 273 -0.71 26.12 13.04
CA GLN A 273 -1.49 27.35 13.10
C GLN A 273 -1.98 27.59 14.53
N ARG A 274 -1.62 28.71 15.15
CA ARG A 274 -2.21 29.20 16.40
C ARG A 274 -2.85 30.57 16.14
N GLU A 275 -4.14 30.72 16.40
CA GLU A 275 -4.76 32.05 16.43
C GLU A 275 -4.20 32.83 17.61
N LEU A 276 -3.51 33.94 17.33
CA LEU A 276 -3.00 34.83 18.37
C LEU A 276 -4.14 35.73 18.87
N VAL A 277 -4.87 35.28 19.89
CA VAL A 277 -5.72 36.17 20.69
C VAL A 277 -4.79 37.16 21.42
N ARG A 278 -5.01 38.46 21.21
CA ARG A 278 -4.31 39.51 21.97
C ARG A 278 -4.70 39.38 23.45
N VAL A 279 -3.83 38.80 24.25
CA VAL A 279 -3.85 39.00 25.70
C VAL A 279 -2.97 40.22 25.98
N GLY A 280 -3.60 41.23 26.59
CA GLY A 280 -2.93 42.45 27.01
C GLY A 280 -1.80 42.15 27.97
N ILE A 281 -0.76 42.98 27.87
CA ILE A 281 0.34 43.09 28.82
C ILE A 281 -0.27 43.46 30.18
N ASP A 282 -0.08 42.60 31.18
CA ASP A 282 -0.04 43.02 32.58
C ASP A 282 1.05 42.22 33.30
N ASP A 283 1.91 42.96 33.98
CA ASP A 283 3.08 42.50 34.72
C ASP A 283 2.68 41.57 35.87
N GLY A 284 3.31 40.39 35.94
CA GLY A 284 3.11 39.48 37.06
C GLY A 284 3.93 38.20 36.91
N ILE A 285 5.11 38.18 37.53
CA ILE A 285 5.90 36.97 37.80
C ILE A 285 4.99 35.95 38.49
N ASN A 286 4.64 34.87 37.81
CA ASN A 286 4.06 33.68 38.43
C ASN A 286 4.83 32.44 37.96
N THR A 287 5.72 32.00 38.84
CA THR A 287 6.29 30.65 38.85
C THR A 287 5.15 29.62 38.87
N PHE A 288 5.05 28.79 37.84
CA PHE A 288 4.20 27.60 37.90
C PHE A 288 4.91 26.52 38.74
N PRO A 289 4.26 25.95 39.75
CA PRO A 289 4.84 24.90 40.57
C PRO A 289 4.94 23.60 39.76
N VAL A 290 6.06 22.90 39.96
CA VAL A 290 6.27 21.50 39.55
C VAL A 290 5.24 20.64 40.29
N PRO A 291 4.37 19.87 39.59
CA PRO A 291 3.54 18.88 40.25
C PRO A 291 4.43 17.77 40.81
N SER A 292 4.45 17.65 42.14
CA SER A 292 5.05 16.53 42.84
C SER A 292 4.08 15.35 42.83
N ASP A 293 3.90 14.68 41.69
CA ASP A 293 3.09 13.48 41.60
C ASP A 293 3.97 12.26 41.26
N GLN A 294 4.64 11.74 42.30
CA GLN A 294 5.17 10.37 42.32
C GLN A 294 4.06 9.31 42.54
N ALA A 295 2.78 9.69 42.44
CA ALA A 295 1.65 8.78 42.68
C ALA A 295 1.12 8.09 41.41
N GLY A 296 1.34 8.64 40.20
CA GLY A 296 0.77 8.09 38.95
C GLY A 296 1.53 6.92 38.32
N ILE A 297 2.77 6.67 38.72
CA ILE A 297 3.62 5.60 38.14
C ILE A 297 3.16 4.21 38.58
N ALA A 298 2.43 4.12 39.70
CA ALA A 298 1.85 2.87 40.17
C ALA A 298 0.51 2.52 39.50
N GLU A 299 -0.21 3.47 38.89
CA GLU A 299 -1.51 3.20 38.26
C GLU A 299 -1.37 2.65 36.82
N GLU A 300 -0.37 3.06 36.05
CA GLU A 300 -0.25 2.64 34.64
C GLU A 300 0.36 1.25 34.40
N LEU A 301 1.29 0.80 35.25
CA LEU A 301 1.79 -0.58 35.24
C LEU A 301 0.70 -1.58 35.70
N VAL A 302 -0.26 -1.13 36.51
CA VAL A 302 -1.43 -1.91 36.90
C VAL A 302 -2.37 -2.12 35.71
N HIS A 303 -2.41 -1.22 34.72
CA HIS A 303 -3.34 -1.31 33.59
C HIS A 303 -2.99 -2.37 32.53
N GLU A 304 -1.71 -2.69 32.29
CA GLU A 304 -1.33 -3.77 31.36
C GLU A 304 -1.58 -5.16 31.96
N GLU A 305 -1.28 -5.36 33.24
CA GLU A 305 -1.71 -6.56 33.99
C GLU A 305 -3.25 -6.62 34.15
N ALA A 306 -3.94 -5.48 34.03
CA ALA A 306 -5.40 -5.42 34.10
C ALA A 306 -6.11 -5.77 32.79
N VAL A 307 -5.49 -5.69 31.60
CA VAL A 307 -6.22 -5.98 30.33
C VAL A 307 -6.83 -7.39 30.33
N PRO A 308 -6.11 -8.47 30.71
CA PRO A 308 -6.73 -9.79 30.86
C PRO A 308 -7.83 -9.82 31.92
N HIS A 309 -7.66 -9.09 33.04
CA HIS A 309 -8.65 -9.01 34.12
C HIS A 309 -9.93 -8.26 33.72
N GLU A 310 -9.80 -7.16 32.99
CA GLU A 310 -10.90 -6.34 32.47
C GLU A 310 -11.62 -7.05 31.31
N ALA A 311 -10.87 -7.72 30.43
CA ALA A 311 -11.42 -8.62 29.41
C ALA A 311 -12.24 -9.74 30.07
N HIS A 312 -11.72 -10.35 31.14
CA HIS A 312 -12.45 -11.35 31.92
C HIS A 312 -13.71 -10.74 32.56
N ALA A 313 -13.62 -9.55 33.17
CA ALA A 313 -14.78 -8.89 33.75
C ALA A 313 -15.88 -8.57 32.71
N ALA A 314 -15.49 -8.05 31.54
CA ALA A 314 -16.40 -7.79 30.43
C ALA A 314 -17.09 -9.08 29.94
N THR A 315 -16.32 -10.16 29.85
CA THR A 315 -16.81 -11.49 29.44
C THR A 315 -17.77 -12.07 30.50
N GLN A 316 -17.45 -11.99 31.79
CA GLN A 316 -18.29 -12.48 32.88
C GLN A 316 -19.64 -11.75 32.96
N ILE A 317 -19.65 -10.43 32.73
CA ILE A 317 -20.90 -9.66 32.63
C ILE A 317 -21.76 -10.19 31.48
N ALA A 318 -21.13 -10.43 30.32
CA ALA A 318 -21.83 -10.90 29.13
C ALA A 318 -22.27 -12.38 29.21
N MET A 319 -21.66 -13.18 30.08
CA MET A 319 -22.06 -14.57 30.39
C MET A 319 -23.18 -14.67 31.43
N SER A 320 -23.52 -13.57 32.12
CA SER A 320 -24.60 -13.59 33.11
C SER A 320 -25.96 -13.89 32.47
N SER A 321 -26.81 -14.66 33.16
CA SER A 321 -28.13 -15.09 32.63
C SER A 321 -29.11 -13.95 32.32
N ASN A 322 -28.82 -12.74 32.80
CA ASN A 322 -29.63 -11.54 32.58
C ASN A 322 -29.06 -10.63 31.49
N TYR A 323 -27.92 -10.97 30.90
CA TYR A 323 -27.32 -10.18 29.84
C TYR A 323 -27.96 -10.49 28.49
N THR A 324 -28.45 -9.46 27.83
CA THR A 324 -28.98 -9.54 26.47
C THR A 324 -28.34 -8.46 25.62
N LEU A 325 -27.84 -8.82 24.44
CA LEU A 325 -27.33 -7.84 23.49
C LEU A 325 -28.43 -6.86 23.06
N PRO A 326 -28.06 -5.63 22.64
CA PRO A 326 -29.02 -4.66 22.15
C PRO A 326 -29.90 -5.23 21.03
N HIS A 327 -31.19 -4.89 21.09
CA HIS A 327 -32.21 -5.22 20.08
C HIS A 327 -32.51 -6.72 19.88
N ILE A 328 -31.98 -7.61 20.73
CA ILE A 328 -32.41 -9.02 20.76
C ILE A 328 -33.75 -9.12 21.47
N ASN A 329 -34.77 -9.63 20.78
CA ASN A 329 -36.05 -9.94 21.39
C ASN A 329 -36.01 -11.35 21.99
N ALA A 330 -35.67 -11.48 23.27
CA ALA A 330 -35.58 -12.77 23.97
C ALA A 330 -36.90 -13.58 23.96
N SER A 331 -38.04 -12.94 23.69
CA SER A 331 -39.37 -13.59 23.64
C SER A 331 -39.74 -14.12 22.25
N ALA A 332 -38.97 -13.82 21.20
CA ALA A 332 -39.26 -14.28 19.85
C ALA A 332 -38.91 -15.77 19.66
N VAL A 333 -39.89 -16.55 19.20
CA VAL A 333 -39.80 -18.02 19.01
C VAL A 333 -38.91 -18.40 17.82
N LYS A 334 -38.87 -17.57 16.76
CA LYS A 334 -37.97 -17.76 15.61
C LYS A 334 -36.93 -16.64 15.56
N PRO A 335 -35.64 -16.95 15.40
CA PRO A 335 -34.61 -15.93 15.20
C PRO A 335 -34.83 -15.21 13.87
N ARG A 336 -34.52 -13.92 13.84
CA ARG A 336 -34.51 -13.10 12.63
C ARG A 336 -33.14 -13.16 11.96
N ASP A 337 -33.12 -13.56 10.70
CA ASP A 337 -31.91 -13.65 9.90
C ASP A 337 -31.80 -12.43 9.00
N GLY A 338 -30.60 -11.92 8.81
CA GLY A 338 -30.41 -10.83 7.86
C GLY A 338 -28.95 -10.50 7.61
N ILE A 339 -28.77 -9.62 6.63
CA ILE A 339 -27.46 -9.16 6.17
C ILE A 339 -27.20 -7.78 6.77
N VAL A 340 -26.02 -7.57 7.32
CA VAL A 340 -25.58 -6.27 7.86
C VAL A 340 -24.45 -5.73 7.01
N MET A 341 -24.58 -4.49 6.54
CA MET A 341 -23.57 -3.79 5.75
C MET A 341 -23.27 -2.43 6.38
N VAL A 342 -22.01 -2.00 6.39
CA VAL A 342 -21.61 -0.63 6.76
C VAL A 342 -21.22 0.13 5.50
N VAL A 343 -21.72 1.36 5.35
CA VAL A 343 -21.48 2.19 4.15
C VAL A 343 -21.06 3.61 4.50
N TYR A 344 -20.19 4.17 3.66
CA TYR A 344 -19.81 5.58 3.60
C TYR A 344 -19.76 6.02 2.11
N PRO A 345 -19.59 7.31 1.76
CA PRO A 345 -19.91 7.80 0.42
C PRO A 345 -19.22 7.05 -0.74
N LYS A 346 -17.95 6.63 -0.56
CA LYS A 346 -17.22 5.91 -1.62
C LYS A 346 -17.68 4.46 -1.82
N LEU A 347 -18.29 3.84 -0.81
CA LEU A 347 -18.76 2.46 -0.88
C LEU A 347 -20.21 2.33 -1.34
N VAL A 348 -20.94 3.43 -1.49
CA VAL A 348 -22.34 3.39 -1.96
C VAL A 348 -22.48 2.68 -3.31
N PRO A 349 -21.64 2.93 -4.34
CA PRO A 349 -21.74 2.21 -5.61
C PRO A 349 -21.52 0.70 -5.45
N SER A 350 -20.54 0.28 -4.65
CA SER A 350 -20.27 -1.13 -4.36
C SER A 350 -21.45 -1.77 -3.64
N ALA A 351 -21.96 -1.15 -2.56
CA ALA A 351 -23.14 -1.63 -1.87
C ALA A 351 -24.36 -1.74 -2.79
N TYR A 352 -24.56 -0.78 -3.69
CA TYR A 352 -25.65 -0.82 -4.66
C TYR A 352 -25.50 -2.05 -5.58
N ALA A 353 -24.30 -2.29 -6.13
CA ALA A 353 -24.03 -3.45 -6.98
C ALA A 353 -24.23 -4.77 -6.22
N THR A 354 -23.69 -4.89 -5.01
CA THR A 354 -23.81 -6.07 -4.14
C THR A 354 -25.27 -6.39 -3.84
N ILE A 355 -26.09 -5.39 -3.50
CA ILE A 355 -27.51 -5.60 -3.21
C ILE A 355 -28.28 -5.98 -4.48
N ARG A 356 -27.99 -5.36 -5.63
CA ARG A 356 -28.59 -5.76 -6.92
C ARG A 356 -28.24 -7.21 -7.28
N ALA A 357 -26.99 -7.64 -7.07
CA ALA A 357 -26.58 -9.02 -7.29
C ALA A 357 -27.35 -9.99 -6.38
N LEU A 358 -27.41 -9.69 -5.08
CA LEU A 358 -28.19 -10.47 -4.12
C LEU A 358 -29.66 -10.62 -4.52
N ARG A 359 -30.29 -9.55 -5.00
CA ARG A 359 -31.74 -9.52 -5.26
C ARG A 359 -32.12 -10.02 -6.65
N ASP A 360 -31.47 -9.50 -7.69
CA ASP A 360 -31.91 -9.74 -9.06
C ASP A 360 -31.25 -10.97 -9.69
N ILE A 361 -30.00 -11.26 -9.29
CA ILE A 361 -29.23 -12.37 -9.85
C ILE A 361 -29.43 -13.63 -9.00
N LEU A 362 -29.27 -13.48 -7.68
CA LEU A 362 -29.30 -14.62 -6.75
C LEU A 362 -30.67 -14.92 -6.15
N GLY A 363 -31.62 -13.99 -6.25
CA GLY A 363 -32.96 -14.15 -5.68
C GLY A 363 -32.96 -14.25 -4.14
N CYS A 364 -31.92 -13.76 -3.46
CA CYS A 364 -31.81 -13.78 -2.00
C CYS A 364 -32.90 -12.90 -1.37
N SER A 365 -33.63 -13.45 -0.41
CA SER A 365 -34.74 -12.77 0.27
C SER A 365 -34.41 -12.26 1.67
N LEU A 366 -33.20 -12.49 2.17
CA LEU A 366 -32.78 -12.05 3.50
C LEU A 366 -32.87 -10.53 3.64
N PRO A 367 -33.51 -9.98 4.69
CA PRO A 367 -33.55 -8.54 4.93
C PRO A 367 -32.15 -7.95 5.13
N ILE A 368 -31.95 -6.67 4.77
CA ILE A 368 -30.65 -5.99 4.82
C ILE A 368 -30.72 -4.78 5.78
N GLU A 369 -29.73 -4.66 6.65
CA GLU A 369 -29.45 -3.48 7.46
C GLU A 369 -28.26 -2.72 6.91
N ILE A 370 -28.47 -1.46 6.55
CA ILE A 370 -27.43 -0.54 6.09
C ILE A 370 -27.11 0.42 7.24
N TRP A 371 -25.92 0.27 7.82
CA TRP A 371 -25.40 1.10 8.88
C TRP A 371 -24.47 2.18 8.31
N TYR A 372 -24.62 3.43 8.77
CA TYR A 372 -23.79 4.54 8.28
C TYR A 372 -23.55 5.59 9.36
N ARG A 373 -22.44 6.31 9.23
CA ARG A 373 -22.05 7.41 10.12
C ARG A 373 -22.52 8.76 9.56
N PRO A 374 -23.38 9.52 10.25
CA PRO A 374 -23.87 10.79 9.71
C PRO A 374 -22.78 11.83 9.44
N ASP A 375 -21.70 11.84 10.23
CA ASP A 375 -20.54 12.72 10.06
C ASP A 375 -19.74 12.41 8.78
N GLU A 376 -19.53 11.14 8.45
CA GLU A 376 -18.84 10.72 7.22
C GLU A 376 -19.67 10.99 5.95
N MET A 377 -21.00 11.18 6.09
CA MET A 377 -21.89 11.48 4.97
C MET A 377 -22.08 12.98 4.72
N LYS A 378 -21.58 13.87 5.60
CA LYS A 378 -21.81 15.32 5.49
C LYS A 378 -21.19 15.92 4.24
N ASP A 379 -20.01 15.46 3.86
CA ASP A 379 -19.22 16.02 2.75
C ASP A 379 -19.76 15.57 1.37
N THR A 380 -20.75 14.69 1.34
CA THR A 380 -21.41 14.26 0.09
C THR A 380 -22.93 14.15 0.30
N PRO A 381 -23.64 15.29 0.38
CA PRO A 381 -25.10 15.29 0.54
C PRO A 381 -25.78 14.50 -0.57
N GLY A 382 -26.69 13.60 -0.19
CA GLY A 382 -27.40 12.73 -1.14
C GLY A 382 -26.67 11.45 -1.52
N ALA A 383 -25.50 11.15 -0.93
CA ALA A 383 -24.77 9.91 -1.19
C ALA A 383 -25.62 8.65 -0.96
N LEU A 384 -26.54 8.61 0.02
CA LEU A 384 -27.42 7.45 0.24
C LEU A 384 -28.59 7.33 -0.74
N ALA A 385 -28.85 8.35 -1.56
CA ALA A 385 -30.04 8.39 -2.40
C ALA A 385 -30.19 7.16 -3.33
N PRO A 386 -29.13 6.60 -3.94
CA PRO A 386 -29.23 5.38 -4.72
C PRO A 386 -29.76 4.18 -3.92
N LEU A 387 -29.25 3.96 -2.70
CA LEU A 387 -29.67 2.88 -1.81
C LEU A 387 -31.09 3.12 -1.26
N GLN A 388 -31.43 4.36 -0.95
CA GLN A 388 -32.77 4.73 -0.50
C GLN A 388 -33.83 4.51 -1.59
N ARG A 389 -33.51 4.83 -2.85
CA ARG A 389 -34.39 4.51 -4.00
C ARG A 389 -34.54 3.01 -4.20
N LEU A 390 -33.44 2.25 -4.03
CA LEU A 390 -33.48 0.79 -4.11
C LEU A 390 -34.43 0.20 -3.05
N ALA A 391 -34.38 0.72 -1.81
CA ALA A 391 -35.25 0.30 -0.72
C ALA A 391 -36.75 0.64 -0.91
N GLN A 392 -37.08 1.64 -1.74
CA GLN A 392 -38.47 2.01 -2.05
C GLN A 392 -39.13 1.05 -3.05
N ASN A 393 -38.33 0.24 -3.75
CA ASN A 393 -38.86 -0.73 -4.70
C ASN A 393 -39.26 -2.01 -3.95
N TYR A 394 -40.55 -2.18 -3.66
CA TYR A 394 -41.10 -3.29 -2.87
C TYR A 394 -40.73 -4.70 -3.38
N SER A 395 -40.30 -4.83 -4.64
CA SER A 395 -39.82 -6.10 -5.21
C SER A 395 -38.40 -6.50 -4.78
N VAL A 396 -37.65 -5.60 -4.12
CA VAL A 396 -36.21 -5.75 -3.81
C VAL A 396 -35.97 -6.21 -2.35
N GLY A 397 -37.03 -6.53 -1.60
CA GLY A 397 -36.96 -7.03 -0.21
C GLY A 397 -36.70 -5.92 0.83
N ASP A 398 -36.78 -6.29 2.12
CA ASP A 398 -36.71 -5.32 3.23
C ASP A 398 -35.29 -4.78 3.44
N ILE A 399 -35.08 -3.48 3.17
CA ILE A 399 -33.83 -2.76 3.45
C ILE A 399 -34.11 -1.68 4.50
N SER A 400 -33.33 -1.67 5.58
CA SER A 400 -33.43 -0.68 6.67
C SER A 400 -32.13 0.11 6.85
N PHE A 401 -32.24 1.34 7.33
CA PHE A 401 -31.11 2.27 7.46
C PHE A 401 -30.91 2.69 8.92
N HIS A 402 -29.69 2.53 9.43
CA HIS A 402 -29.35 2.76 10.84
C HIS A 402 -28.16 3.70 10.98
N LYS A 403 -28.27 4.65 11.91
CA LYS A 403 -27.21 5.64 12.16
C LYS A 403 -26.26 5.14 13.24
N ILE A 404 -24.96 5.20 12.97
CA ILE A 404 -23.92 5.00 13.97
C ILE A 404 -23.70 6.34 14.68
N SER A 405 -24.14 6.43 15.93
CA SER A 405 -24.04 7.65 16.76
C SER A 405 -22.83 7.68 17.69
N SER A 406 -22.09 6.58 17.80
CA SER A 406 -20.95 6.48 18.71
C SER A 406 -19.74 7.24 18.15
N PRO A 407 -19.13 8.18 18.89
CA PRO A 407 -17.97 8.94 18.41
C PRO A 407 -16.73 8.05 18.18
N VAL A 408 -16.63 6.91 18.88
CA VAL A 408 -15.49 5.99 18.80
C VAL A 408 -15.63 4.91 17.72
N ALA A 409 -16.85 4.64 17.24
CA ALA A 409 -17.10 3.60 16.22
C ALA A 409 -16.79 4.09 14.79
N LYS A 410 -15.53 4.42 14.50
CA LYS A 410 -15.04 4.91 13.21
C LYS A 410 -14.29 3.81 12.45
N ARG A 411 -14.17 3.95 11.12
CA ARG A 411 -13.37 3.04 10.27
C ARG A 411 -13.73 1.56 10.54
N PHE A 412 -12.72 0.72 10.80
CA PHE A 412 -12.83 -0.71 11.10
C PHE A 412 -13.76 -1.03 12.29
N VAL A 413 -13.86 -0.13 13.28
CA VAL A 413 -14.72 -0.35 14.45
C VAL A 413 -16.21 -0.22 14.12
N ALA A 414 -16.55 0.44 13.01
CA ALA A 414 -17.94 0.64 12.60
C ALA A 414 -18.66 -0.70 12.33
N LYS A 415 -17.97 -1.71 11.78
CA LYS A 415 -18.58 -3.03 11.53
C LYS A 415 -18.83 -3.82 12.81
N ILE A 416 -17.88 -3.79 13.75
CA ILE A 416 -18.05 -4.37 15.09
C ILE A 416 -19.28 -3.75 15.78
N TYR A 417 -19.40 -2.43 15.70
CA TYR A 417 -20.55 -1.71 16.26
C TYR A 417 -21.88 -2.13 15.61
N ALA A 418 -21.91 -2.23 14.27
CA ALA A 418 -23.10 -2.62 13.51
C ALA A 418 -23.54 -4.06 13.84
N ILE A 419 -22.61 -5.01 13.88
CA ILE A 419 -22.88 -6.41 14.26
C ILE A 419 -23.39 -6.48 15.71
N TYR A 420 -22.72 -5.78 16.64
CA TYR A 420 -23.10 -5.78 18.05
C TYR A 420 -24.48 -5.18 18.29
N ARG A 421 -24.92 -4.21 17.47
CA ARG A 421 -26.19 -3.47 17.62
C ARG A 421 -27.27 -3.80 16.57
N SER A 422 -27.07 -4.82 15.75
CA SER A 422 -28.06 -5.23 14.74
C SER A 422 -29.42 -5.57 15.35
N PHE A 423 -30.51 -5.48 14.57
CA PHE A 423 -31.84 -5.95 14.96
C PHE A 423 -32.11 -7.40 14.52
N PHE A 424 -31.16 -8.05 13.85
CA PHE A 424 -31.21 -9.48 13.52
C PHE A 424 -30.61 -10.33 14.64
N ASP A 425 -31.22 -11.47 14.95
CA ASP A 425 -30.67 -12.43 15.91
C ASP A 425 -29.48 -13.19 15.30
N ARG A 426 -29.56 -13.51 14.00
CA ARG A 426 -28.51 -14.18 13.24
C ARG A 426 -28.07 -13.28 12.09
N VAL A 427 -26.80 -12.89 12.08
CA VAL A 427 -26.26 -11.88 11.17
C VAL A 427 -25.29 -12.54 10.20
N LEU A 428 -25.48 -12.30 8.90
CA LEU A 428 -24.41 -12.34 7.92
C LEU A 428 -23.88 -10.91 7.78
N PHE A 429 -22.68 -10.64 8.28
CA PHE A 429 -22.01 -9.39 7.96
C PHE A 429 -21.38 -9.51 6.59
N LEU A 430 -21.51 -8.46 5.78
CA LEU A 430 -20.96 -8.39 4.44
C LEU A 430 -20.44 -6.98 4.19
N ASP A 431 -19.15 -6.84 3.93
CA ASP A 431 -18.58 -5.57 3.49
C ASP A 431 -19.21 -5.13 2.15
N ALA A 432 -19.23 -3.82 1.90
CA ALA A 432 -19.96 -3.25 0.76
C ALA A 432 -19.42 -3.71 -0.61
N ASP A 433 -18.15 -4.07 -0.67
CA ASP A 433 -17.40 -4.57 -1.82
C ASP A 433 -17.27 -6.10 -1.86
N ASN A 434 -17.91 -6.81 -0.93
CA ASN A 434 -17.96 -8.26 -0.92
C ASN A 434 -19.24 -8.75 -1.63
N VAL A 435 -19.11 -9.21 -2.87
CA VAL A 435 -20.23 -9.62 -3.72
C VAL A 435 -20.43 -11.14 -3.68
N PRO A 436 -21.55 -11.65 -3.13
CA PRO A 436 -21.81 -13.08 -3.12
C PRO A 436 -22.05 -13.61 -4.53
N VAL A 437 -21.56 -14.83 -4.79
CA VAL A 437 -21.67 -15.51 -6.09
C VAL A 437 -22.73 -16.62 -6.10
N ARG A 438 -23.36 -16.83 -4.94
CA ARG A 438 -24.48 -17.75 -4.69
C ARG A 438 -25.35 -17.13 -3.59
N ASP A 439 -26.66 -17.42 -3.59
CA ASP A 439 -27.57 -17.01 -2.51
C ASP A 439 -27.00 -17.46 -1.14
N PRO A 440 -26.65 -16.53 -0.23
CA PRO A 440 -26.00 -16.87 1.03
C PRO A 440 -26.97 -17.39 2.11
N SER A 441 -28.28 -17.44 1.84
CA SER A 441 -29.30 -17.86 2.81
C SER A 441 -29.05 -19.26 3.38
N PHE A 442 -28.39 -20.15 2.63
CA PHE A 442 -28.06 -21.50 3.09
C PHE A 442 -27.08 -21.53 4.27
N LEU A 443 -26.29 -20.47 4.49
CA LEU A 443 -25.30 -20.41 5.57
C LEU A 443 -25.95 -20.55 6.95
N PHE A 444 -27.15 -20.00 7.15
CA PHE A 444 -27.89 -20.13 8.41
C PHE A 444 -28.43 -21.55 8.69
N GLU A 445 -28.45 -22.40 7.66
CA GLU A 445 -28.93 -23.78 7.74
C GLU A 445 -27.81 -24.81 7.61
N SER A 446 -26.56 -24.36 7.41
CA SER A 446 -25.41 -25.24 7.25
C SER A 446 -25.14 -26.03 8.53
N PRO A 447 -24.59 -27.26 8.43
CA PRO A 447 -24.24 -28.06 9.60
C PRO A 447 -23.30 -27.32 10.55
N GLU A 448 -22.30 -26.63 10.01
CA GLU A 448 -21.30 -25.88 10.75
C GLU A 448 -21.97 -24.77 11.56
N PHE A 449 -22.84 -23.96 10.94
CA PHE A 449 -23.54 -22.90 11.64
C PHE A 449 -24.54 -23.44 12.68
N LYS A 450 -25.23 -24.55 12.41
CA LYS A 450 -26.11 -25.17 13.40
C LYS A 450 -25.35 -25.67 14.61
N GLU A 451 -24.20 -26.28 14.38
CA GLU A 451 -23.33 -26.80 15.43
C GLU A 451 -22.72 -25.68 16.27
N THR A 452 -22.08 -24.70 15.62
CA THR A 452 -21.25 -23.71 16.33
C THR A 452 -21.96 -22.39 16.56
N GLY A 453 -22.83 -21.98 15.63
CA GLY A 453 -23.50 -20.69 15.61
C GLY A 453 -22.59 -19.55 15.12
N ALA A 454 -21.39 -19.84 14.62
CA ALA A 454 -20.49 -18.85 14.03
C ALA A 454 -19.66 -19.46 12.88
N ILE A 455 -19.61 -18.77 11.74
CA ILE A 455 -18.75 -19.12 10.60
C ILE A 455 -17.83 -17.94 10.29
N PHE A 456 -16.53 -18.24 10.23
CA PHE A 456 -15.48 -17.30 9.84
C PHE A 456 -14.69 -17.84 8.64
N TRP A 457 -14.23 -16.93 7.79
CA TRP A 457 -13.43 -17.28 6.61
C TRP A 457 -11.95 -17.08 6.90
N PRO A 458 -11.08 -18.02 6.47
CA PRO A 458 -9.65 -17.79 6.51
C PRO A 458 -9.25 -16.71 5.51
N ASP A 459 -8.34 -15.85 5.92
CA ASP A 459 -7.59 -14.93 5.08
C ASP A 459 -6.40 -15.68 4.43
N PHE A 460 -5.79 -15.10 3.40
CA PHE A 460 -4.59 -15.59 2.74
C PHE A 460 -3.38 -15.73 3.69
N TRP A 461 -3.33 -14.93 4.76
CA TRP A 461 -2.19 -14.86 5.67
C TRP A 461 -2.17 -15.99 6.69
N HIS A 462 -1.00 -16.61 6.84
CA HIS A 462 -0.69 -17.59 7.87
C HIS A 462 0.39 -17.01 8.80
N PRO A 463 0.40 -17.32 10.12
CA PRO A 463 1.40 -16.79 11.08
C PRO A 463 2.88 -16.99 10.68
N THR A 464 3.17 -17.94 9.79
CA THR A 464 4.52 -18.19 9.26
C THR A 464 4.96 -17.21 8.17
N SER A 465 4.03 -16.50 7.53
CA SER A 465 4.24 -15.61 6.39
C SER A 465 3.42 -14.32 6.48
N THR A 466 2.88 -14.01 7.67
CA THR A 466 2.08 -12.82 7.89
C THR A 466 2.94 -11.56 7.85
N MET A 467 2.40 -10.51 7.21
CA MET A 467 2.96 -9.16 7.26
C MET A 467 2.46 -8.35 8.48
N PHE A 468 1.58 -8.95 9.29
CA PHE A 468 1.00 -8.36 10.50
C PHE A 468 1.69 -8.89 11.76
N GLY A 469 1.42 -8.27 12.91
CA GLY A 469 2.00 -8.66 14.20
C GLY A 469 1.51 -10.01 14.77
N LEU A 470 0.98 -10.93 13.96
CA LEU A 470 0.33 -12.19 14.40
C LEU A 470 1.19 -13.45 14.24
N HIS A 471 2.49 -13.36 14.50
CA HIS A 471 3.41 -14.52 14.50
C HIS A 471 3.57 -15.16 15.89
N SER A 472 4.19 -16.35 15.98
CA SER A 472 4.35 -17.12 17.24
C SER A 472 5.05 -16.38 18.38
N LYS A 473 5.92 -15.41 18.06
CA LYS A 473 6.66 -14.59 19.05
C LYS A 473 5.99 -13.25 19.39
N SER A 474 4.72 -13.06 19.04
CA SER A 474 4.04 -11.79 19.22
C SER A 474 3.64 -11.57 20.68
N LEU A 475 3.79 -10.33 21.17
CA LEU A 475 3.28 -9.90 22.48
C LEU A 475 1.75 -10.02 22.57
N LEU A 476 1.06 -10.10 21.42
CA LEU A 476 -0.39 -10.33 21.34
C LEU A 476 -0.85 -11.48 22.23
N TRP A 477 -0.12 -12.60 22.23
CA TRP A 477 -0.52 -13.82 22.92
C TRP A 477 -0.48 -13.64 24.45
N GLU A 478 0.51 -12.90 24.95
CA GLU A 478 0.61 -12.54 26.36
C GLU A 478 -0.45 -11.50 26.75
N LEU A 479 -0.62 -10.46 25.92
CA LEU A 479 -1.61 -9.39 26.15
C LEU A 479 -3.05 -9.93 26.25
N LEU A 480 -3.38 -10.94 25.44
CA LEU A 480 -4.72 -11.53 25.41
C LEU A 480 -4.90 -12.71 26.39
N ASP A 481 -3.84 -13.11 27.11
CA ASP A 481 -3.75 -14.34 27.90
C ASP A 481 -4.19 -15.58 27.10
N MET A 482 -3.61 -15.74 25.91
CA MET A 482 -3.94 -16.80 24.96
C MET A 482 -2.68 -17.56 24.54
N PRO A 483 -2.76 -18.90 24.37
CA PRO A 483 -1.69 -19.63 23.71
C PRO A 483 -1.58 -19.18 22.24
N PHE A 484 -0.38 -19.27 21.66
CA PHE A 484 -0.22 -19.14 20.22
C PHE A 484 -1.13 -20.14 19.49
N VAL A 485 -1.82 -19.66 18.46
CA VAL A 485 -2.69 -20.48 17.61
C VAL A 485 -2.14 -20.48 16.19
N ASP A 486 -1.67 -21.64 15.76
CA ASP A 486 -1.17 -21.87 14.40
C ASP A 486 -2.34 -22.20 13.46
N MET A 487 -2.97 -21.14 12.93
CA MET A 487 -4.04 -21.24 11.96
C MET A 487 -4.05 -20.00 11.07
N PHE A 488 -4.70 -20.09 9.90
CA PHE A 488 -4.93 -18.93 9.06
C PHE A 488 -5.60 -17.79 9.83
N GLU A 489 -5.16 -16.56 9.53
CA GLU A 489 -5.82 -15.34 9.99
C GLU A 489 -7.27 -15.28 9.49
N GLN A 490 -8.11 -14.46 10.10
CA GLN A 490 -9.51 -14.33 9.68
C GLN A 490 -9.70 -13.19 8.68
N GLU A 491 -10.52 -13.40 7.64
CA GLU A 491 -11.12 -12.32 6.85
C GLU A 491 -12.39 -11.80 7.55
N SER A 492 -12.47 -10.50 7.83
CA SER A 492 -13.61 -9.87 8.52
C SER A 492 -14.63 -9.23 7.59
N GLY A 493 -14.36 -9.21 6.28
CA GLY A 493 -15.30 -8.72 5.26
C GLY A 493 -16.53 -9.60 5.08
N GLN A 494 -16.51 -10.82 5.61
CA GLN A 494 -17.68 -11.69 5.73
C GLN A 494 -17.60 -12.55 6.99
N LEU A 495 -18.71 -12.63 7.71
CA LEU A 495 -18.86 -13.53 8.85
C LEU A 495 -20.33 -13.83 9.11
N VAL A 496 -20.62 -15.00 9.67
CA VAL A 496 -21.99 -15.38 10.08
C VAL A 496 -21.98 -15.61 11.58
N ILE A 497 -22.82 -14.90 12.34
CA ILE A 497 -22.87 -15.00 13.79
C ILE A 497 -24.33 -15.11 14.28
N ASP A 498 -24.60 -16.14 15.07
CA ASP A 498 -25.75 -16.19 15.98
C ASP A 498 -25.45 -15.34 17.21
N ARG A 499 -26.01 -14.13 17.25
CA ARG A 499 -25.77 -13.16 18.32
C ARG A 499 -26.35 -13.62 19.65
N ARG A 500 -27.41 -14.45 19.65
CA ARG A 500 -28.01 -14.99 20.88
C ARG A 500 -27.07 -15.99 21.56
N ARG A 501 -26.33 -16.78 20.78
CA ARG A 501 -25.35 -17.76 21.28
C ARG A 501 -24.01 -17.14 21.65
N HIS A 502 -23.67 -15.98 21.07
CA HIS A 502 -22.33 -15.40 21.12
C HIS A 502 -22.25 -14.01 21.78
N ALA A 503 -23.09 -13.76 22.80
CA ALA A 503 -23.07 -12.50 23.53
C ALA A 503 -21.71 -12.19 24.19
N ALA A 504 -21.09 -13.20 24.80
CA ALA A 504 -19.80 -13.08 25.47
C ALA A 504 -18.63 -12.73 24.52
N PRO A 505 -18.37 -13.50 23.44
CA PRO A 505 -17.27 -13.15 22.55
C PRO A 505 -17.56 -11.86 21.77
N LEU A 506 -18.82 -11.53 21.45
CA LEU A 506 -19.15 -10.21 20.87
C LEU A 506 -18.82 -9.04 21.81
N ALA A 507 -19.05 -9.20 23.12
CA ALA A 507 -18.64 -8.20 24.11
C ALA A 507 -17.10 -8.07 24.17
N LEU A 508 -16.39 -9.18 24.03
CA LEU A 508 -14.93 -9.21 24.02
C LEU A 508 -14.33 -8.56 22.76
N VAL A 509 -14.93 -8.76 21.56
CA VAL A 509 -14.54 -8.03 20.34
C VAL A 509 -14.73 -6.52 20.51
N VAL A 510 -15.86 -6.11 21.11
CA VAL A 510 -16.11 -4.70 21.41
C VAL A 510 -15.08 -4.15 22.39
N PHE A 511 -14.69 -4.92 23.41
CA PHE A 511 -13.62 -4.55 24.34
C PHE A 511 -12.29 -4.35 23.59
N TYR A 512 -11.84 -5.33 22.80
CA TYR A 512 -10.60 -5.20 22.02
C TYR A 512 -10.59 -3.99 21.07
N ALA A 513 -11.74 -3.65 20.49
CA ALA A 513 -11.85 -2.54 19.56
C ALA A 513 -11.95 -1.16 20.23
N LEU A 514 -12.49 -1.08 21.46
CA LEU A 514 -12.84 0.18 22.13
C LEU A 514 -12.08 0.46 23.43
N HIS A 515 -11.29 -0.49 23.94
CA HIS A 515 -10.48 -0.29 25.13
C HIS A 515 -9.47 0.84 24.91
N GLU A 516 -9.33 1.72 25.90
CA GLU A 516 -8.37 2.82 25.90
C GLU A 516 -7.43 2.69 27.11
N PRO A 517 -6.10 2.68 26.91
CA PRO A 517 -5.42 2.77 25.61
C PRO A 517 -5.61 1.50 24.76
N ASN A 518 -5.78 1.66 23.44
CA ASN A 518 -5.88 0.52 22.52
C ASN A 518 -4.49 -0.05 22.18
N PHE A 519 -4.02 -0.99 23.00
CA PHE A 519 -2.70 -1.61 22.86
C PHE A 519 -2.50 -2.38 21.55
N LEU A 520 -3.56 -2.96 20.99
CA LEU A 520 -3.50 -3.73 19.74
C LEU A 520 -3.12 -2.83 18.55
N VAL A 521 -3.71 -1.63 18.50
CA VAL A 521 -3.39 -0.61 17.49
C VAL A 521 -2.05 0.06 17.80
N HIS A 522 -1.82 0.44 19.05
CA HIS A 522 -0.62 1.16 19.48
C HIS A 522 0.67 0.39 19.15
N TYR A 523 0.69 -0.91 19.44
CA TYR A 523 1.83 -1.78 19.17
C TYR A 523 1.75 -2.52 17.82
N LYS A 524 0.76 -2.23 16.98
CA LYS A 524 0.54 -2.88 15.67
C LYS A 524 0.48 -4.42 15.77
N LEU A 525 -0.10 -4.93 16.85
CA LEU A 525 -0.22 -6.36 17.13
C LEU A 525 -1.34 -7.01 16.31
N ALA A 526 -2.33 -6.23 15.89
CA ALA A 526 -3.37 -6.63 14.95
C ALA A 526 -3.70 -5.49 13.98
N TRP A 527 -4.19 -5.82 12.78
CA TRP A 527 -4.56 -4.83 11.77
C TRP A 527 -6.07 -4.60 11.74
N GLY A 528 -6.50 -3.47 12.30
CA GLY A 528 -7.91 -3.10 12.32
C GLY A 528 -8.76 -4.14 13.06
N ASP A 529 -9.88 -4.53 12.46
CA ASP A 529 -10.84 -5.49 13.02
C ASP A 529 -10.66 -6.94 12.54
N LYS A 530 -9.80 -7.14 11.55
CA LYS A 530 -9.63 -8.37 10.78
C LYS A 530 -9.63 -9.65 11.63
N ASP A 531 -8.69 -9.75 12.57
CA ASP A 531 -8.53 -10.92 13.44
C ASP A 531 -9.27 -10.80 14.79
N LEU A 532 -9.88 -9.65 15.10
CA LEU A 532 -10.45 -9.43 16.44
C LEU A 532 -11.58 -10.40 16.77
N PHE A 533 -12.40 -10.76 15.78
CA PHE A 533 -13.47 -11.76 15.93
C PHE A 533 -12.90 -13.14 16.26
N ARG A 534 -11.93 -13.63 15.48
CA ARG A 534 -11.25 -14.91 15.71
C ARG A 534 -10.62 -14.95 17.09
N LEU A 535 -9.88 -13.90 17.46
CA LEU A 535 -9.21 -13.81 18.76
C LEU A 535 -10.22 -13.89 19.90
N ALA A 536 -11.36 -13.20 19.81
CA ALA A 536 -12.38 -13.24 20.84
C ALA A 536 -13.08 -14.62 20.95
N TRP A 537 -13.26 -15.34 19.84
CA TRP A 537 -13.86 -16.69 19.86
C TRP A 537 -12.91 -17.76 20.38
N LEU A 538 -11.61 -17.63 20.10
CA LEU A 538 -10.58 -18.58 20.57
C LEU A 538 -10.16 -18.32 22.01
N ASN A 539 -10.53 -17.18 22.58
CA ASN A 539 -10.12 -16.83 23.92
C ASN A 539 -10.74 -17.81 24.95
N ARG A 540 -9.89 -18.35 25.82
CA ARG A 540 -10.28 -19.33 26.86
C ARG A 540 -11.30 -18.78 27.86
N LEU A 541 -11.42 -17.46 27.97
CA LEU A 541 -12.45 -16.79 28.76
C LEU A 541 -13.86 -17.10 28.24
N VAL A 542 -13.99 -17.56 26.99
CA VAL A 542 -15.25 -17.94 26.33
C VAL A 542 -15.37 -19.47 26.27
N SER A 543 -15.59 -20.10 27.43
CA SER A 543 -15.74 -21.56 27.55
C SER A 543 -17.04 -22.06 26.89
N ASN A 544 -16.99 -22.35 25.58
CA ASN A 544 -17.94 -23.12 24.72
C ASN A 544 -18.25 -22.46 23.35
N ALA A 545 -17.54 -21.42 22.92
CA ALA A 545 -17.70 -20.91 21.55
C ALA A 545 -16.93 -21.80 20.55
N GLY A 546 -17.57 -22.85 20.02
CA GLY A 546 -17.03 -23.54 18.85
C GLY A 546 -16.94 -22.57 17.67
N ILE A 547 -15.88 -22.65 16.87
CA ILE A 547 -15.78 -21.94 15.59
C ILE A 547 -16.11 -22.95 14.49
N GLY A 548 -17.11 -22.64 13.66
CA GLY A 548 -17.35 -23.41 12.44
C GLY A 548 -16.39 -22.91 11.38
N LEU A 549 -15.24 -23.55 11.24
CA LEU A 549 -14.43 -23.37 10.04
C LEU A 549 -15.15 -24.11 8.92
N SER A 550 -15.42 -23.46 7.79
CA SER A 550 -15.89 -24.23 6.63
C SER A 550 -14.80 -25.23 6.26
N ASP A 551 -15.13 -26.51 6.15
CA ASP A 551 -14.23 -27.62 5.75
C ASP A 551 -13.78 -27.50 4.28
N SER A 552 -13.30 -26.34 3.85
CA SER A 552 -12.79 -26.13 2.50
C SER A 552 -11.36 -26.65 2.32
N PHE A 553 -10.67 -27.10 3.37
CA PHE A 553 -9.26 -27.52 3.27
C PHE A 553 -8.97 -29.02 3.44
N ASP A 554 -9.69 -29.76 4.30
CA ASP A 554 -9.49 -31.22 4.38
C ASP A 554 -10.05 -31.95 3.16
N VAL A 555 -11.07 -31.38 2.50
CA VAL A 555 -11.52 -31.81 1.17
C VAL A 555 -10.47 -31.51 0.08
N PHE A 556 -9.61 -30.50 0.28
CA PHE A 556 -8.56 -30.11 -0.67
C PHE A 556 -7.34 -31.05 -0.65
N LYS A 557 -6.95 -31.57 0.52
CA LYS A 557 -5.94 -32.63 0.62
C LYS A 557 -6.45 -33.98 0.11
N SER A 558 -7.74 -34.28 0.31
CA SER A 558 -8.35 -35.54 -0.15
C SER A 558 -8.54 -35.62 -1.67
N ARG A 559 -8.76 -34.50 -2.36
CA ARG A 559 -9.00 -34.50 -3.81
C ARG A 559 -7.72 -34.54 -4.65
N THR A 560 -6.59 -34.11 -4.08
CA THR A 560 -5.28 -34.17 -4.76
C THR A 560 -4.72 -35.59 -4.86
N TYR A 561 -5.17 -36.54 -4.03
CA TYR A 561 -4.77 -37.95 -4.12
C TYR A 561 -5.70 -38.85 -4.94
N ASN A 562 -6.91 -38.40 -5.30
CA ASN A 562 -7.91 -39.23 -6.00
C ASN A 562 -8.08 -38.91 -7.50
N LEU A 563 -7.20 -38.13 -8.11
CA LEU A 563 -7.16 -37.92 -9.57
C LEU A 563 -6.27 -38.94 -10.30
N LYS A 564 -6.26 -40.18 -9.83
CA LYS A 564 -5.79 -41.34 -10.59
C LYS A 564 -6.88 -42.41 -10.58
N GLY A 565 -7.60 -42.49 -11.70
CA GLY A 565 -8.47 -43.62 -12.01
C GLY A 565 -9.93 -43.25 -12.13
N GLN A 566 -10.35 -42.88 -13.34
CA GLN A 566 -11.54 -43.46 -13.96
C GLN A 566 -11.47 -43.23 -15.47
N GLU A 567 -11.12 -44.31 -16.17
CA GLU A 567 -11.30 -44.47 -17.61
C GLU A 567 -12.79 -44.53 -17.98
N ASP A 568 -13.04 -44.15 -19.24
CA ASP A 568 -14.16 -44.49 -20.10
C ASP A 568 -15.54 -43.86 -19.82
N GLU A 569 -15.91 -42.91 -20.68
CA GLU A 569 -17.10 -43.07 -21.51
C GLU A 569 -16.90 -42.37 -22.87
N LYS A 570 -16.95 -43.17 -23.94
CA LYS A 570 -16.90 -42.74 -25.34
C LYS A 570 -18.23 -42.10 -25.71
N ASP A 571 -18.18 -40.92 -26.32
CA ASP A 571 -19.22 -40.49 -27.24
C ASP A 571 -18.61 -40.02 -28.56
N ASP A 572 -19.12 -40.62 -29.63
CA ASP A 572 -18.70 -40.49 -31.01
C ASP A 572 -19.02 -39.10 -31.58
N VAL A 573 -18.00 -38.39 -32.09
CA VAL A 573 -18.20 -37.42 -33.18
C VAL A 573 -17.11 -37.62 -34.22
N ALA A 574 -17.46 -38.34 -35.28
CA ALA A 574 -16.65 -38.51 -36.46
C ALA A 574 -16.89 -37.36 -37.46
N ALA A 575 -15.80 -37.03 -38.16
CA ALA A 575 -15.69 -36.35 -39.45
C ALA A 575 -15.77 -34.81 -39.47
N PHE A 576 -14.60 -34.17 -39.55
CA PHE A 576 -14.14 -33.45 -40.76
C PHE A 576 -12.61 -33.32 -40.66
N GLU A 577 -11.87 -34.29 -41.20
CA GLU A 577 -10.42 -34.16 -41.41
C GLU A 577 -10.19 -33.37 -42.72
N GLU A 578 -9.99 -32.06 -42.60
CA GLU A 578 -9.18 -31.34 -43.57
C GLU A 578 -7.75 -31.29 -43.04
N ASN A 579 -6.81 -31.77 -43.85
CA ASN A 579 -5.37 -31.72 -43.60
C ASN A 579 -4.90 -30.28 -43.46
N ILE A 580 -4.93 -29.73 -42.24
CA ILE A 580 -4.17 -28.55 -41.88
C ILE A 580 -2.85 -29.04 -41.30
N THR A 581 -1.77 -28.85 -42.06
CA THR A 581 -0.41 -28.91 -41.53
C THR A 581 -0.30 -27.89 -40.39
N MET A 582 -0.35 -28.37 -39.15
CA MET A 582 -0.06 -27.56 -37.96
C MET A 582 1.36 -26.99 -38.14
N PRO A 583 1.56 -25.67 -38.06
CA PRO A 583 2.90 -25.10 -38.13
C PRO A 583 3.75 -25.68 -36.99
N GLU A 584 4.87 -26.33 -37.34
CA GLU A 584 5.85 -26.78 -36.36
C GLU A 584 6.38 -25.55 -35.59
N HIS A 585 6.25 -25.60 -34.26
CA HIS A 585 6.64 -24.52 -33.36
C HIS A 585 8.15 -24.21 -33.48
N PRO A 586 8.59 -22.94 -33.36
CA PRO A 586 10.01 -22.63 -33.29
C PRO A 586 10.63 -23.25 -32.04
N ILE A 587 11.55 -24.20 -32.20
CA ILE A 587 12.42 -24.64 -31.11
C ILE A 587 13.36 -23.47 -30.80
N SER A 588 12.97 -22.65 -29.84
CA SER A 588 13.66 -21.41 -29.46
C SER A 588 13.98 -21.44 -27.96
N PRO A 589 15.18 -20.96 -27.54
CA PRO A 589 15.56 -20.93 -26.13
C PRO A 589 14.68 -20.00 -25.28
N PHE A 590 13.89 -19.13 -25.92
CA PHE A 590 13.01 -18.18 -25.24
C PHE A 590 11.65 -18.76 -24.86
N TYR A 591 11.35 -20.00 -25.28
CA TYR A 591 10.13 -20.72 -24.94
C TYR A 591 10.47 -21.86 -23.97
N LYS A 592 9.83 -21.87 -22.80
CA LYS A 592 10.02 -22.92 -21.79
C LYS A 592 8.71 -23.66 -21.55
N ARG A 593 8.79 -24.98 -21.39
CA ARG A 593 7.67 -25.89 -21.12
C ARG A 593 8.10 -26.95 -20.10
N GLY A 594 7.16 -27.47 -19.33
CA GLY A 594 7.41 -28.57 -18.42
C GLY A 594 7.61 -29.91 -19.14
N ASP A 595 8.28 -30.87 -18.49
CA ASP A 595 8.55 -32.20 -19.05
C ASP A 595 7.27 -32.96 -19.47
N GLY A 596 6.15 -32.68 -18.78
CA GLY A 596 4.84 -33.28 -19.05
C GLY A 596 3.95 -32.48 -20.00
N PHE A 597 4.48 -31.50 -20.74
CA PHE A 597 3.67 -30.60 -21.56
C PHE A 597 2.82 -31.34 -22.60
N ASP A 598 1.52 -31.00 -22.65
CA ASP A 598 0.59 -31.54 -23.64
C ASP A 598 0.84 -30.92 -25.02
N SER A 599 1.68 -31.59 -25.81
CA SER A 599 2.01 -31.17 -27.18
C SER A 599 0.84 -31.21 -28.16
N SER A 600 -0.31 -31.78 -27.78
CA SER A 600 -1.51 -31.82 -28.62
C SER A 600 -2.38 -30.56 -28.51
N VAL A 601 -2.11 -29.68 -27.53
CA VAL A 601 -2.89 -28.46 -27.31
C VAL A 601 -2.87 -27.55 -28.54
N SER A 602 -4.06 -27.11 -28.98
CA SER A 602 -4.20 -26.19 -30.11
C SER A 602 -3.62 -24.81 -29.76
N ARG A 603 -3.00 -24.17 -30.75
CA ARG A 603 -2.54 -22.77 -30.69
C ARG A 603 -3.48 -21.80 -31.41
N ASP A 604 -4.57 -22.32 -31.99
CA ASP A 604 -5.58 -21.49 -32.63
C ASP A 604 -6.24 -20.56 -31.60
N ARG A 605 -6.42 -21.02 -30.37
CA ARG A 605 -6.99 -20.27 -29.25
C ARG A 605 -6.11 -20.43 -28.01
N GLY A 606 -5.85 -19.32 -27.33
CA GLY A 606 -5.03 -19.33 -26.13
C GLY A 606 -5.29 -18.13 -25.25
N VAL A 607 -4.94 -18.29 -23.98
CA VAL A 607 -4.91 -17.24 -22.98
C VAL A 607 -3.48 -16.75 -22.84
N MET A 608 -3.31 -15.44 -22.75
CA MET A 608 -2.03 -14.78 -22.53
C MET A 608 -2.08 -14.06 -21.19
N VAL A 609 -1.06 -14.28 -20.37
CA VAL A 609 -0.87 -13.56 -19.10
C VAL A 609 0.55 -13.04 -19.02
N CYS A 610 0.77 -11.90 -18.37
CA CYS A 610 2.09 -11.33 -18.17
C CYS A 610 2.47 -11.40 -16.69
N MET A 611 3.63 -11.97 -16.36
CA MET A 611 4.00 -12.29 -14.98
C MET A 611 5.44 -11.89 -14.63
N HIS A 612 5.65 -11.55 -13.36
CA HIS A 612 6.95 -11.45 -12.71
C HIS A 612 6.84 -12.05 -11.28
N ASP A 613 7.96 -12.30 -10.60
CA ASP A 613 7.95 -13.01 -9.30
C ASP A 613 7.05 -12.34 -8.23
N GLY A 614 6.90 -11.02 -8.28
CA GLY A 614 6.09 -10.25 -7.33
C GLY A 614 4.57 -10.46 -7.45
N VAL A 615 4.09 -11.05 -8.55
CA VAL A 615 2.66 -11.32 -8.80
C VAL A 615 2.36 -12.81 -8.96
N LEU A 616 3.31 -13.68 -8.62
CA LEU A 616 3.20 -15.13 -8.78
C LEU A 616 1.95 -15.73 -8.12
N SER A 617 1.64 -15.32 -6.89
CA SER A 617 0.47 -15.84 -6.15
C SER A 617 -0.85 -15.57 -6.87
N MET A 618 -0.98 -14.39 -7.47
CA MET A 618 -2.19 -13.99 -8.22
C MET A 618 -2.26 -14.75 -9.55
N GLY A 619 -1.16 -14.79 -10.31
CA GLY A 619 -1.13 -15.54 -11.57
C GLY A 619 -1.39 -17.03 -11.40
N LEU A 620 -0.85 -17.64 -10.32
CA LEU A 620 -1.18 -19.01 -9.96
C LEU A 620 -2.67 -19.18 -9.65
N SER A 621 -3.27 -18.25 -8.91
CA SER A 621 -4.70 -18.26 -8.61
C SER A 621 -5.54 -18.24 -9.88
N LEU A 622 -5.25 -17.31 -10.79
CA LEU A 622 -5.94 -17.17 -12.08
C LEU A 622 -5.84 -18.45 -12.93
N ILE A 623 -4.63 -19.01 -13.09
CA ILE A 623 -4.43 -20.25 -13.86
C ILE A 623 -5.29 -21.38 -13.29
N ARG A 624 -5.30 -21.55 -11.97
CA ARG A 624 -6.12 -22.58 -11.32
C ARG A 624 -7.61 -22.31 -11.47
N GLU A 625 -8.04 -21.06 -11.36
CA GLU A 625 -9.43 -20.66 -11.55
C GLU A 625 -9.91 -21.00 -12.97
N LEU A 626 -9.16 -20.63 -14.00
CA LEU A 626 -9.45 -20.98 -15.39
C LEU A 626 -9.62 -22.50 -15.56
N ARG A 627 -8.71 -23.30 -14.99
CA ARG A 627 -8.83 -24.76 -15.05
C ARG A 627 -10.03 -25.30 -14.29
N CYS A 628 -10.37 -24.72 -13.14
CA CYS A 628 -11.56 -25.10 -12.37
C CYS A 628 -12.87 -24.79 -13.11
N LEU A 629 -12.87 -23.73 -13.93
CA LEU A 629 -14.00 -23.36 -14.79
C LEU A 629 -14.10 -24.21 -16.05
N GLY A 630 -13.15 -25.14 -16.27
CA GLY A 630 -13.14 -26.05 -17.41
C GLY A 630 -12.34 -25.54 -18.61
N ASN A 631 -11.64 -24.40 -18.51
CA ASN A 631 -10.81 -23.90 -19.60
C ASN A 631 -9.64 -24.85 -19.85
N LYS A 632 -9.49 -25.27 -21.10
CA LYS A 632 -8.49 -26.24 -21.57
C LYS A 632 -7.49 -25.66 -22.57
N GLU A 633 -7.54 -24.35 -22.79
CA GLU A 633 -6.70 -23.68 -23.77
C GLU A 633 -5.24 -23.56 -23.29
N LEU A 634 -4.32 -23.43 -24.25
CA LEU A 634 -2.93 -23.07 -23.99
C LEU A 634 -2.90 -21.75 -23.20
N ILE A 635 -2.10 -21.70 -22.13
CA ILE A 635 -1.80 -20.45 -21.42
C ILE A 635 -0.34 -20.09 -21.69
N GLN A 636 -0.11 -18.94 -22.35
CA GLN A 636 1.22 -18.37 -22.51
C GLN A 636 1.49 -17.33 -21.42
N VAL A 637 2.56 -17.55 -20.66
CA VAL A 637 3.06 -16.66 -19.61
C VAL A 637 4.22 -15.83 -20.14
N TYR A 638 3.99 -14.56 -20.37
CA TYR A 638 4.96 -13.62 -20.92
C TYR A 638 5.75 -12.90 -19.82
N HIS A 639 7.05 -12.76 -20.04
CA HIS A 639 7.97 -11.96 -19.22
C HIS A 639 9.08 -11.33 -20.09
N CYS A 640 9.92 -10.51 -19.47
CA CYS A 640 10.93 -9.67 -20.09
C CYS A 640 12.31 -9.83 -19.41
N GLY A 641 13.10 -10.75 -19.97
CA GLY A 641 14.45 -11.09 -19.52
C GLY A 641 14.47 -12.22 -18.50
N GLU A 642 15.63 -12.88 -18.40
CA GLU A 642 15.83 -14.10 -17.62
C GLU A 642 15.68 -13.92 -16.10
N GLU A 643 15.89 -12.72 -15.58
CA GLU A 643 15.85 -12.42 -14.14
C GLU A 643 14.46 -12.02 -13.62
N GLU A 644 13.45 -11.88 -14.48
CA GLU A 644 12.12 -11.41 -14.06
C GLU A 644 11.26 -12.52 -13.42
N LEU A 645 11.53 -13.78 -13.77
CA LEU A 645 10.91 -14.97 -13.18
C LEU A 645 11.99 -15.97 -12.76
N SER A 646 12.00 -16.33 -11.48
CA SER A 646 12.97 -17.31 -10.96
C SER A 646 12.73 -18.72 -11.52
N ALA A 647 13.81 -19.52 -11.59
CA ALA A 647 13.70 -20.93 -12.00
C ALA A 647 12.73 -21.72 -11.12
N SER A 648 12.74 -21.48 -9.80
CA SER A 648 11.81 -22.10 -8.85
C SER A 648 10.34 -21.74 -9.11
N THR A 649 10.08 -20.50 -9.54
CA THR A 649 8.73 -20.05 -9.92
C THR A 649 8.23 -20.82 -11.15
N VAL A 650 9.08 -20.92 -12.17
CA VAL A 650 8.75 -21.61 -13.42
C VAL A 650 8.51 -23.10 -13.20
N GLU A 651 9.38 -23.77 -12.43
CA GLU A 651 9.23 -25.18 -12.06
C GLU A 651 7.94 -25.45 -11.27
N LEU A 652 7.61 -24.58 -10.31
CA LEU A 652 6.37 -24.69 -9.55
C LEU A 652 5.15 -24.63 -10.47
N LEU A 653 5.10 -23.67 -11.39
CA LEU A 653 3.95 -23.52 -12.29
C LEU A 653 3.82 -24.69 -13.27
N PHE A 654 4.92 -25.20 -13.82
CA PHE A 654 4.89 -26.42 -14.63
C PHE A 654 4.43 -27.66 -13.87
N SER A 655 4.69 -27.74 -12.56
CA SER A 655 4.19 -28.85 -11.75
C SER A 655 2.67 -28.84 -11.56
N LEU A 656 2.00 -27.74 -11.88
CA LEU A 656 0.58 -27.50 -11.60
C LEU A 656 -0.30 -27.54 -12.85
N ASP A 657 0.27 -27.34 -14.05
CA ASP A 657 -0.47 -27.35 -15.32
C ASP A 657 0.42 -27.80 -16.49
N ASP A 658 -0.06 -28.76 -17.26
CA ASP A 658 0.63 -29.36 -18.40
C ASP A 658 0.44 -28.58 -19.72
N ARG A 659 -0.29 -27.45 -19.69
CA ARG A 659 -0.58 -26.60 -20.86
C ARG A 659 -0.11 -25.17 -20.65
N LEU A 660 0.94 -24.98 -19.85
CA LEU A 660 1.65 -23.72 -19.69
C LEU A 660 2.88 -23.62 -20.58
N GLU A 661 3.09 -22.45 -21.13
CA GLU A 661 4.27 -22.09 -21.90
C GLU A 661 4.79 -20.72 -21.47
N PHE A 662 6.04 -20.65 -21.03
CA PHE A 662 6.66 -19.37 -20.66
C PHE A 662 7.44 -18.80 -21.83
N VAL A 663 7.33 -17.50 -22.03
CA VAL A 663 7.89 -16.79 -23.19
C VAL A 663 8.66 -15.54 -22.73
N ASP A 664 9.97 -15.53 -22.98
CA ASP A 664 10.81 -14.33 -22.82
C ASP A 664 10.75 -13.48 -24.10
N ALA A 665 9.72 -12.65 -24.20
CA ALA A 665 9.48 -11.87 -25.41
C ALA A 665 10.55 -10.80 -25.65
N CYS A 666 11.12 -10.24 -24.58
CA CYS A 666 12.12 -9.18 -24.72
C CYS A 666 13.42 -9.72 -25.30
N SER A 667 13.91 -10.83 -24.77
CA SER A 667 15.15 -11.44 -25.25
C SER A 667 15.00 -11.97 -26.67
N ASP A 668 13.84 -12.54 -27.02
CA ASP A 668 13.57 -13.02 -28.38
C ASP A 668 13.55 -11.84 -29.39
N LEU A 669 12.75 -10.80 -29.12
CA LEU A 669 12.64 -9.63 -30.00
C LEU A 669 13.93 -8.83 -30.10
N GLU A 670 14.75 -8.80 -29.04
CA GLU A 670 16.10 -8.23 -29.08
C GLU A 670 17.02 -9.05 -30.00
N SER A 671 16.99 -10.38 -29.89
CA SER A 671 17.81 -11.26 -30.73
C SER A 671 17.48 -11.14 -32.23
N GLN A 672 16.23 -10.79 -32.54
CA GLN A 672 15.75 -10.52 -33.90
C GLN A 672 16.03 -9.08 -34.38
N GLY A 673 16.55 -8.21 -33.50
CA GLY A 673 16.83 -6.81 -33.82
C GLY A 673 15.59 -5.92 -33.95
N ILE A 674 14.43 -6.38 -33.48
CA ILE A 674 13.16 -5.63 -33.51
C ILE A 674 13.17 -4.55 -32.42
N ILE A 675 13.71 -4.86 -31.24
CA ILE A 675 13.92 -3.90 -30.16
C ILE A 675 15.40 -3.89 -29.74
N SER A 676 15.87 -2.76 -29.22
CA SER A 676 17.26 -2.63 -28.74
C SER A 676 17.40 -3.07 -27.29
N THR A 677 18.62 -3.40 -26.86
CA THR A 677 18.98 -3.72 -25.46
C THR A 677 18.53 -2.64 -24.48
N ASN A 678 18.63 -1.35 -24.84
CA ASN A 678 18.17 -0.27 -23.97
C ASN A 678 16.63 -0.27 -23.84
N MET A 679 15.92 -0.72 -24.87
CA MET A 679 14.47 -0.76 -24.91
C MET A 679 13.88 -1.91 -24.08
N THR A 680 14.56 -3.06 -23.96
CA THR A 680 14.06 -4.23 -23.21
C THR A 680 13.71 -3.85 -21.76
N THR A 681 14.57 -3.09 -21.08
CA THR A 681 14.33 -2.62 -19.71
C THR A 681 13.06 -1.77 -19.54
N LYS A 682 12.54 -1.18 -20.62
CA LYS A 682 11.30 -0.37 -20.61
C LYS A 682 10.03 -1.22 -20.66
N PHE A 683 10.16 -2.52 -20.93
CA PHE A 683 9.05 -3.45 -21.00
C PHE A 683 8.84 -4.28 -19.73
N ARG A 684 9.69 -4.16 -18.70
CA ARG A 684 9.40 -4.65 -17.34
C ARG A 684 8.34 -3.78 -16.64
N SER A 685 7.16 -3.71 -17.24
CA SER A 685 6.00 -2.90 -16.83
C SER A 685 4.75 -3.34 -17.62
N TRP A 686 3.61 -2.68 -17.41
CA TRP A 686 2.35 -2.94 -18.15
C TRP A 686 2.50 -2.97 -19.68
N TRP A 687 3.50 -2.26 -20.22
CA TRP A 687 3.77 -2.24 -21.65
C TRP A 687 4.19 -3.58 -22.25
N ILE A 688 4.54 -4.59 -21.45
CA ILE A 688 4.78 -5.94 -21.95
C ILE A 688 3.54 -6.55 -22.59
N LYS A 689 2.33 -6.17 -22.16
CA LYS A 689 1.05 -6.68 -22.69
C LYS A 689 0.92 -6.51 -24.21
N PRO A 690 1.01 -5.30 -24.77
CA PRO A 690 0.97 -5.10 -26.23
C PRO A 690 2.20 -5.68 -26.94
N LEU A 691 3.37 -5.74 -26.28
CA LEU A 691 4.55 -6.41 -26.83
C LEU A 691 4.32 -7.93 -26.96
N ALA A 692 3.69 -8.54 -25.95
CA ALA A 692 3.30 -9.93 -25.93
C ALA A 692 2.24 -10.22 -27.01
N MET A 693 1.22 -9.36 -27.12
CA MET A 693 0.20 -9.44 -28.18
C MET A 693 0.83 -9.35 -29.58
N TYR A 694 1.82 -8.47 -29.78
CA TYR A 694 2.60 -8.42 -31.01
C TYR A 694 3.37 -9.73 -31.25
N HIS A 695 4.04 -10.25 -30.22
CA HIS A 695 4.94 -11.40 -30.30
C HIS A 695 4.24 -12.75 -30.48
N THR A 696 3.11 -13.00 -29.81
CA THR A 696 2.49 -14.34 -29.75
C THR A 696 2.14 -14.92 -31.11
N ASP A 697 2.32 -16.22 -31.22
CA ASP A 697 1.91 -17.02 -32.36
C ASP A 697 0.48 -17.59 -32.20
N VAL A 698 -0.17 -17.35 -31.05
CA VAL A 698 -1.59 -17.68 -30.86
C VAL A 698 -2.45 -16.77 -31.73
N ARG A 699 -3.39 -17.35 -32.48
CA ARG A 699 -4.28 -16.58 -33.37
C ARG A 699 -5.36 -15.85 -32.58
N HIS A 700 -6.24 -16.59 -31.89
CA HIS A 700 -7.33 -16.05 -31.09
C HIS A 700 -6.86 -15.85 -29.64
N VAL A 701 -6.20 -14.72 -29.42
CA VAL A 701 -5.58 -14.37 -28.14
C VAL A 701 -6.63 -13.79 -27.19
N MET A 702 -6.62 -14.29 -25.96
CA MET A 702 -7.29 -13.68 -24.82
C MET A 702 -6.24 -13.25 -23.80
N LEU A 703 -5.91 -11.97 -23.78
CA LEU A 703 -5.04 -11.41 -22.75
C LEU A 703 -5.86 -11.17 -21.48
N LEU A 704 -5.35 -11.64 -20.34
CA LEU A 704 -5.91 -11.43 -19.01
C LEU A 704 -4.87 -10.83 -18.05
N ASP A 705 -5.34 -9.98 -17.15
CA ASP A 705 -4.55 -9.49 -16.03
C ASP A 705 -4.48 -10.58 -14.95
N VAL A 706 -3.35 -10.67 -14.26
CA VAL A 706 -3.13 -11.72 -13.25
C VAL A 706 -3.99 -11.52 -11.99
N ASP A 707 -4.54 -10.33 -11.80
CA ASP A 707 -5.45 -9.94 -10.73
C ASP A 707 -6.93 -9.91 -11.17
N ASP A 708 -7.24 -10.42 -12.37
CA ASP A 708 -8.63 -10.66 -12.79
C ASP A 708 -9.26 -11.79 -11.97
N ILE A 709 -10.54 -11.61 -11.61
CA ILE A 709 -11.38 -12.62 -10.97
C ILE A 709 -12.43 -13.09 -11.96
N ILE A 710 -12.37 -14.35 -12.36
CA ILE A 710 -13.17 -14.89 -13.46
C ILE A 710 -14.27 -15.78 -12.91
N MET A 711 -15.53 -15.40 -13.15
CA MET A 711 -16.70 -16.09 -12.59
C MET A 711 -17.26 -17.21 -13.48
N ARG A 712 -16.82 -17.27 -14.75
CA ARG A 712 -17.25 -18.23 -15.78
C ARG A 712 -16.12 -18.37 -16.77
N ASP A 713 -15.94 -19.56 -17.38
CA ASP A 713 -14.92 -19.77 -18.41
C ASP A 713 -14.97 -18.62 -19.44
N PRO A 714 -13.91 -17.79 -19.53
CA PRO A 714 -13.97 -16.56 -20.29
C PRO A 714 -13.95 -16.84 -21.80
N ALA A 715 -13.66 -18.07 -22.23
CA ALA A 715 -13.71 -18.49 -23.63
C ALA A 715 -15.05 -18.16 -24.32
N VAL A 716 -16.15 -18.10 -23.56
CA VAL A 716 -17.50 -17.71 -24.04
C VAL A 716 -17.55 -16.30 -24.64
N LEU A 717 -16.58 -15.43 -24.32
CA LEU A 717 -16.51 -14.09 -24.89
C LEU A 717 -16.19 -14.10 -26.39
N ARG A 718 -15.60 -15.19 -26.91
CA ARG A 718 -15.37 -15.36 -28.35
C ARG A 718 -16.66 -15.65 -29.12
N ASP A 719 -17.74 -16.00 -28.43
CA ASP A 719 -19.06 -16.23 -29.04
C ASP A 719 -19.91 -14.95 -29.10
N LEU A 720 -19.43 -13.83 -28.52
CA LEU A 720 -20.12 -12.55 -28.60
C LEU A 720 -20.19 -12.06 -30.05
N GLU A 721 -21.34 -11.50 -30.44
CA GLU A 721 -21.57 -10.98 -31.79
C GLU A 721 -20.47 -10.02 -32.24
N GLY A 722 -20.01 -9.14 -31.34
CA GLY A 722 -18.89 -8.23 -31.59
C GLY A 722 -17.61 -8.97 -31.98
N TYR A 723 -17.21 -10.00 -31.22
CA TYR A 723 -16.03 -10.81 -31.55
C TYR A 723 -16.20 -11.56 -32.86
N VAL A 724 -17.36 -12.20 -33.07
CA VAL A 724 -17.64 -12.95 -34.30
C VAL A 724 -17.58 -12.04 -35.53
N MET A 725 -18.04 -10.79 -35.42
CA MET A 725 -18.02 -9.81 -36.50
C MET A 725 -16.64 -9.20 -36.75
N THR A 726 -15.92 -8.76 -35.72
CA THR A 726 -14.70 -7.96 -35.88
C THR A 726 -13.41 -8.70 -35.54
N GLY A 727 -13.51 -9.86 -34.89
CA GLY A 727 -12.38 -10.55 -34.30
C GLY A 727 -11.85 -9.89 -33.03
N THR A 728 -12.58 -8.95 -32.42
CA THR A 728 -12.12 -8.24 -31.22
C THR A 728 -13.22 -8.07 -30.20
N THR A 729 -12.85 -8.00 -28.92
CA THR A 729 -13.73 -7.54 -27.84
C THR A 729 -12.91 -6.76 -26.84
N PHE A 730 -13.15 -5.45 -26.78
CA PHE A 730 -12.51 -4.51 -25.86
C PHE A 730 -13.48 -4.05 -24.77
N PHE A 731 -12.98 -3.62 -23.62
CA PHE A 731 -13.81 -3.21 -22.49
C PHE A 731 -13.67 -1.71 -22.22
N TYR A 732 -14.75 -1.07 -21.79
CA TYR A 732 -14.74 0.35 -21.47
C TYR A 732 -14.14 0.60 -20.08
N ASP A 733 -13.25 1.58 -19.97
CA ASP A 733 -12.80 2.10 -18.66
C ASP A 733 -13.80 3.12 -18.09
N ARG A 734 -13.59 3.52 -16.85
CA ARG A 734 -14.31 4.56 -16.14
C ARG A 734 -14.17 5.91 -16.84
N VAL A 735 -15.26 6.66 -16.84
CA VAL A 735 -15.29 8.04 -17.39
C VAL A 735 -14.60 9.00 -16.41
N LEU A 736 -13.45 9.55 -16.80
CA LEU A 736 -12.67 10.48 -15.98
C LEU A 736 -12.39 11.80 -16.71
N THR A 737 -12.90 12.91 -16.18
CA THR A 737 -12.80 14.25 -16.78
C THR A 737 -11.49 14.99 -16.41
N LYS A 738 -10.32 14.37 -16.62
CA LYS A 738 -9.01 15.02 -16.39
C LYS A 738 -8.36 15.40 -17.72
N LYS A 739 -7.86 16.62 -17.88
CA LYS A 739 -7.21 17.09 -19.14
C LYS A 739 -5.79 16.52 -19.33
N LYS A 740 -5.68 15.20 -19.49
CA LYS A 740 -4.43 14.44 -19.72
C LYS A 740 -4.70 13.30 -20.72
N LEU A 741 -3.66 12.58 -21.15
CA LEU A 741 -3.76 11.39 -21.99
C LEU A 741 -4.50 11.67 -23.32
N LEU A 742 -5.53 10.90 -23.68
CA LEU A 742 -6.28 11.08 -24.93
C LEU A 742 -6.86 12.49 -25.14
N ILE A 743 -7.18 13.19 -24.04
CA ILE A 743 -7.68 14.58 -24.06
C ILE A 743 -6.64 15.60 -23.55
N GLY A 744 -5.38 15.17 -23.48
CA GLY A 744 -4.25 16.05 -23.19
C GLY A 744 -4.00 17.06 -24.30
N ASN A 745 -3.37 18.17 -23.94
CA ASN A 745 -2.97 19.20 -24.89
C ASN A 745 -1.62 18.83 -25.53
N ASP A 746 -1.62 18.55 -26.83
CA ASP A 746 -0.41 18.33 -27.64
C ASP A 746 -0.30 19.44 -28.69
N GLY A 747 0.48 20.48 -28.39
CA GLY A 747 0.70 21.59 -29.32
C GLY A 747 -0.56 22.42 -29.65
N GLY A 748 -1.45 22.62 -28.68
CA GLY A 748 -2.68 23.43 -28.82
C GLY A 748 -3.92 22.66 -29.28
N LYS A 749 -3.80 21.34 -29.54
CA LYS A 749 -4.90 20.46 -29.93
C LYS A 749 -5.08 19.33 -28.91
N LEU A 750 -6.28 18.76 -28.85
CA LEU A 750 -6.50 17.52 -28.10
C LEU A 750 -5.74 16.38 -28.77
N TYR A 751 -4.98 15.61 -28.00
CA TYR A 751 -4.11 14.55 -28.50
C TYR A 751 -4.81 13.60 -29.47
N LEU A 752 -5.94 12.99 -29.09
CA LEU A 752 -6.62 12.01 -29.96
C LEU A 752 -7.00 12.61 -31.33
N ARG A 753 -7.46 13.87 -31.34
CA ARG A 753 -7.82 14.55 -32.59
C ARG A 753 -6.60 14.88 -33.44
N LYS A 754 -5.49 15.24 -32.80
CA LYS A 754 -4.22 15.51 -33.47
C LYS A 754 -3.64 14.23 -34.05
N LEU A 755 -3.59 13.16 -33.25
CA LEU A 755 -3.13 11.83 -33.65
C LEU A 755 -3.83 11.38 -34.92
N LEU A 756 -5.16 11.33 -34.95
CA LEU A 756 -5.91 10.91 -36.15
C LEU A 756 -5.54 11.72 -37.39
N HIS A 757 -5.38 13.04 -37.25
CA HIS A 757 -5.11 13.96 -38.36
C HIS A 757 -3.67 13.94 -38.86
N GLU A 758 -2.70 13.75 -37.97
CA GLU A 758 -1.27 13.93 -38.23
C GLU A 758 -0.51 12.59 -38.27
N PHE A 759 -1.19 11.46 -38.06
CA PHE A 759 -0.62 10.12 -38.17
C PHE A 759 -0.13 9.83 -39.61
N ASP A 760 1.05 9.22 -39.71
CA ASP A 760 1.66 8.86 -40.99
C ASP A 760 1.07 7.53 -41.53
N TYR A 761 -0.15 7.60 -42.06
CA TYR A 761 -0.83 6.46 -42.67
C TYR A 761 -0.02 5.80 -43.80
N ALA A 762 0.79 6.58 -44.52
CA ALA A 762 1.59 6.07 -45.63
C ALA A 762 2.71 5.15 -45.13
N ARG A 763 3.34 5.47 -44.00
CA ARG A 763 4.35 4.62 -43.34
C ARG A 763 3.87 3.19 -43.09
N PHE A 764 2.58 3.02 -42.80
CA PHE A 764 1.98 1.72 -42.46
C PHE A 764 1.12 1.14 -43.61
N ASN A 765 1.26 1.64 -44.84
CA ASN A 765 0.50 1.19 -46.02
C ASN A 765 -1.03 1.33 -45.90
N VAL A 766 -1.52 2.29 -45.10
CA VAL A 766 -2.96 2.55 -44.95
C VAL A 766 -3.45 3.52 -46.04
N SER A 767 -3.96 2.94 -47.13
CA SER A 767 -4.23 3.63 -48.41
C SER A 767 -5.27 4.76 -48.38
N LYS A 768 -6.18 4.80 -47.39
CA LYS A 768 -7.23 5.82 -47.30
C LYS A 768 -6.80 7.12 -46.63
N GLY A 769 -5.62 7.18 -45.99
CA GLY A 769 -5.21 8.34 -45.18
C GLY A 769 -6.16 8.57 -44.01
N LEU A 770 -6.46 9.83 -43.64
CA LEU A 770 -7.40 10.13 -42.57
C LEU A 770 -8.83 9.63 -42.89
N ASN A 771 -9.29 8.59 -42.20
CA ASN A 771 -10.67 8.09 -42.31
C ASN A 771 -11.21 7.51 -40.98
N PRO A 772 -11.46 8.36 -39.96
CA PRO A 772 -11.93 7.90 -38.65
C PRO A 772 -13.28 7.18 -38.72
N SER A 773 -13.44 6.14 -37.92
CA SER A 773 -14.66 5.37 -37.81
C SER A 773 -15.79 6.18 -37.15
N GLN A 774 -17.04 5.79 -37.42
CA GLN A 774 -18.19 6.37 -36.71
C GLN A 774 -18.08 6.17 -35.19
N HIS A 775 -17.52 5.02 -34.77
CA HIS A 775 -17.30 4.70 -33.37
C HIS A 775 -16.45 5.75 -32.66
N VAL A 776 -15.33 6.18 -33.25
CA VAL A 776 -14.46 7.20 -32.64
C VAL A 776 -15.17 8.50 -32.36
N PHE A 777 -16.02 8.97 -33.28
CA PHE A 777 -16.80 10.19 -33.05
C PHE A 777 -17.76 10.06 -31.87
N GLU A 778 -18.15 8.84 -31.51
CA GLU A 778 -19.05 8.54 -30.42
C GLU A 778 -18.35 8.36 -29.06
N THR A 779 -17.04 8.09 -29.05
CA THR A 779 -16.21 7.93 -27.84
C THR A 779 -16.26 9.16 -26.93
N PHE A 780 -16.12 8.92 -25.62
CA PHE A 780 -16.03 10.02 -24.66
C PHE A 780 -14.71 10.78 -24.80
N ALA A 781 -13.62 10.09 -25.12
CA ALA A 781 -12.33 10.68 -25.39
C ALA A 781 -12.39 11.70 -26.56
N PHE A 782 -12.94 11.33 -27.71
CA PHE A 782 -13.03 12.24 -28.85
C PHE A 782 -13.90 13.48 -28.56
N LYS A 783 -14.97 13.29 -27.77
CA LYS A 783 -15.86 14.36 -27.29
C LYS A 783 -15.22 15.23 -26.19
N GLY A 784 -14.03 14.91 -25.71
CA GLY A 784 -13.34 15.66 -24.66
C GLY A 784 -13.92 15.42 -23.25
N ARG A 785 -14.66 14.32 -23.06
CA ARG A 785 -15.39 14.00 -21.83
C ARG A 785 -14.65 13.00 -20.92
N SER A 786 -13.72 12.22 -21.47
CA SER A 786 -12.93 11.26 -20.69
C SER A 786 -11.47 11.26 -21.15
N CYS A 787 -10.52 11.05 -20.23
CA CYS A 787 -9.13 10.79 -20.57
C CYS A 787 -8.80 9.32 -20.83
N HIS A 788 -9.74 8.43 -20.52
CA HIS A 788 -9.65 6.99 -20.80
C HIS A 788 -10.86 6.56 -21.62
N GLU A 789 -10.68 5.59 -22.50
CA GLU A 789 -11.78 4.93 -23.20
C GLU A 789 -11.76 3.41 -22.97
N MET A 790 -10.58 2.79 -23.07
CA MET A 790 -10.43 1.33 -22.96
C MET A 790 -9.80 0.89 -21.64
N ASP A 791 -10.31 -0.20 -21.09
CA ASP A 791 -9.63 -0.98 -20.05
C ASP A 791 -8.93 -2.19 -20.68
N SER A 792 -7.72 -2.52 -20.19
CA SER A 792 -6.88 -3.60 -20.69
C SER A 792 -6.59 -4.70 -19.66
N SER A 793 -7.47 -4.85 -18.66
CA SER A 793 -7.53 -6.07 -17.84
C SER A 793 -7.76 -7.29 -18.72
N MET A 794 -8.74 -7.20 -19.63
CA MET A 794 -9.07 -8.24 -20.58
C MET A 794 -9.10 -7.73 -22.02
N VAL A 795 -8.40 -8.40 -22.92
CA VAL A 795 -8.32 -8.03 -24.35
C VAL A 795 -8.43 -9.26 -25.24
N LEU A 796 -9.42 -9.28 -26.14
CA LEU A 796 -9.57 -10.38 -27.10
C LEU A 796 -9.27 -9.90 -28.52
N ILE A 797 -8.37 -10.61 -29.23
CA ILE A 797 -7.96 -10.30 -30.61
C ILE A 797 -7.82 -11.60 -31.43
N ASP A 798 -8.43 -11.65 -32.61
CA ASP A 798 -8.09 -12.56 -33.72
C ASP A 798 -6.97 -11.90 -34.54
N LYS A 799 -5.74 -12.35 -34.35
CA LYS A 799 -4.56 -11.76 -34.98
C LYS A 799 -4.57 -11.89 -36.50
N GLU A 800 -5.19 -12.93 -37.05
CA GLU A 800 -5.27 -13.09 -38.50
C GLU A 800 -6.15 -11.99 -39.11
N ARG A 801 -7.29 -11.69 -38.49
CA ARG A 801 -8.18 -10.60 -38.93
C ARG A 801 -7.62 -9.20 -38.65
N ALA A 802 -6.90 -9.04 -37.55
CA ALA A 802 -6.20 -7.79 -37.24
C ALA A 802 -5.16 -7.45 -38.32
N GLY A 803 -4.42 -8.46 -38.79
CA GLY A 803 -3.39 -8.32 -39.79
C GLY A 803 -2.11 -7.64 -39.26
N HIS A 804 -1.04 -7.74 -40.05
CA HIS A 804 0.28 -7.23 -39.67
C HIS A 804 0.29 -5.71 -39.47
N THR A 805 -0.48 -4.94 -40.25
CA THR A 805 -0.56 -3.48 -40.13
C THR A 805 -0.99 -3.04 -38.73
N VAL A 806 -1.98 -3.71 -38.12
CA VAL A 806 -2.40 -3.40 -36.74
C VAL A 806 -1.26 -3.68 -35.76
N MET A 807 -0.55 -4.80 -35.93
CA MET A 807 0.58 -5.18 -35.08
C MET A 807 1.75 -4.20 -35.20
N ASP A 808 2.06 -3.72 -36.41
CA ASP A 808 3.13 -2.74 -36.66
C ASP A 808 2.80 -1.37 -36.04
N ILE A 809 1.53 -0.94 -36.13
CA ILE A 809 1.06 0.30 -35.48
C ILE A 809 1.09 0.15 -33.96
N MET A 810 0.68 -1.01 -33.43
CA MET A 810 0.77 -1.32 -32.00
C MET A 810 2.23 -1.27 -31.52
N LEU A 811 3.16 -1.86 -32.28
CA LEU A 811 4.58 -1.82 -31.99
C LEU A 811 5.11 -0.37 -32.00
N TRP A 812 4.75 0.41 -33.01
CA TRP A 812 5.10 1.84 -33.09
C TRP A 812 4.61 2.64 -31.87
N PHE A 813 3.37 2.39 -31.44
CA PHE A 813 2.82 3.05 -30.26
C PHE A 813 3.66 2.82 -29.01
N ILE A 814 4.18 1.60 -28.85
CA ILE A 814 4.93 1.19 -27.65
C ILE A 814 6.44 1.36 -27.80
N THR A 815 6.99 1.61 -28.98
CA THR A 815 8.44 1.84 -29.15
C THR A 815 8.79 3.28 -29.49
N GLU A 816 7.85 4.08 -30.00
CA GLU A 816 8.09 5.46 -30.41
C GLU A 816 7.10 6.43 -29.75
N GLU A 817 5.80 6.27 -30.01
CA GLU A 817 4.82 7.30 -29.68
C GLU A 817 4.68 7.53 -28.17
N ARG A 818 4.72 6.45 -27.35
CA ARG A 818 4.65 6.56 -25.89
C ARG A 818 5.75 7.41 -25.29
N PHE A 819 6.91 7.50 -25.96
CA PHE A 819 8.05 8.31 -25.49
C PHE A 819 7.96 9.76 -25.96
N ARG A 820 7.20 10.03 -27.04
CA ARG A 820 6.91 11.38 -27.51
C ARG A 820 5.79 12.02 -26.70
N PHE A 821 4.70 11.29 -26.47
CA PHE A 821 3.53 11.77 -25.74
C PHE A 821 2.89 10.66 -24.91
N MET A 822 2.60 10.98 -23.64
CA MET A 822 1.90 10.06 -22.73
C MET A 822 0.41 10.03 -23.08
N TYR A 823 0.03 9.22 -24.08
CA TYR A 823 -1.33 9.13 -24.60
C TYR A 823 -2.26 8.22 -23.81
N SER A 824 -1.68 7.28 -23.04
CA SER A 824 -2.38 6.23 -22.32
C SER A 824 -1.80 6.09 -20.91
N TRP A 825 -2.62 5.61 -19.98
CA TRP A 825 -2.13 5.15 -18.68
C TRP A 825 -1.71 3.69 -18.82
N GLY A 826 -0.41 3.49 -19.04
CA GLY A 826 0.10 2.19 -19.46
C GLY A 826 -0.37 1.83 -20.86
N ASP A 827 -0.66 0.56 -21.09
CA ASP A 827 -0.99 -0.08 -22.36
C ASP A 827 -2.44 0.10 -22.84
N LYS A 828 -3.34 0.56 -21.95
CA LYS A 828 -4.79 0.57 -22.13
C LYS A 828 -5.30 0.98 -23.51
N GLU A 829 -4.93 2.18 -23.96
CA GLU A 829 -5.49 2.74 -25.19
C GLU A 829 -4.80 2.21 -26.46
N THR A 830 -3.66 1.53 -26.32
CA THR A 830 -2.83 1.08 -27.45
C THR A 830 -3.58 0.14 -28.38
N PHE A 831 -4.35 -0.80 -27.82
CA PHE A 831 -5.01 -1.85 -28.58
C PHE A 831 -6.03 -1.26 -29.57
N TRP A 832 -7.06 -0.56 -29.10
CA TRP A 832 -8.10 -0.05 -29.98
C TRP A 832 -7.61 1.07 -30.91
N LEU A 833 -6.64 1.89 -30.48
CA LEU A 833 -6.05 2.92 -31.33
C LEU A 833 -5.31 2.32 -32.53
N ALA A 834 -4.63 1.17 -32.35
CA ALA A 834 -3.96 0.50 -33.46
C ALA A 834 -4.96 0.00 -34.52
N PHE A 835 -6.11 -0.55 -34.09
CA PHE A 835 -7.18 -0.95 -35.01
C PHE A 835 -7.81 0.25 -35.72
N GLU A 836 -8.09 1.33 -34.99
CA GLU A 836 -8.65 2.56 -35.55
C GLU A 836 -7.75 3.15 -36.64
N LEU A 837 -6.45 3.30 -36.37
CA LEU A 837 -5.49 3.87 -37.31
C LEU A 837 -5.21 2.95 -38.51
N ALA A 838 -5.34 1.63 -38.33
CA ALA A 838 -5.24 0.66 -39.43
C ALA A 838 -6.52 0.60 -40.29
N HIS A 839 -7.61 1.25 -39.87
CA HIS A 839 -8.97 1.09 -40.41
C HIS A 839 -9.47 -0.37 -40.42
N VAL A 840 -9.08 -1.14 -39.41
CA VAL A 840 -9.59 -2.49 -39.20
C VAL A 840 -10.78 -2.41 -38.24
N PRO A 841 -11.93 -3.03 -38.57
CA PRO A 841 -13.09 -3.02 -37.67
C PRO A 841 -12.74 -3.58 -36.28
N TYR A 842 -13.27 -2.96 -35.23
CA TYR A 842 -13.16 -3.45 -33.86
C TYR A 842 -14.47 -3.28 -33.11
N SER A 843 -14.64 -4.02 -32.01
CA SER A 843 -15.83 -3.93 -31.17
C SER A 843 -15.45 -3.75 -29.69
N PHE A 844 -16.26 -2.95 -29.00
CA PHE A 844 -16.26 -2.87 -27.54
C PHE A 844 -17.45 -3.66 -26.99
N SER A 845 -17.30 -4.17 -25.77
CA SER A 845 -18.40 -4.72 -24.98
C SER A 845 -19.59 -3.74 -24.94
N PRO A 846 -20.84 -4.23 -24.89
CA PRO A 846 -22.00 -3.38 -24.76
C PRO A 846 -21.85 -2.46 -23.54
N LYS A 847 -22.07 -1.15 -23.71
CA LYS A 847 -22.13 -0.24 -22.57
C LYS A 847 -23.26 -0.72 -21.65
N VAL A 848 -23.04 -0.69 -20.34
CA VAL A 848 -24.15 -0.67 -19.38
C VAL A 848 -24.93 0.60 -19.69
N THR A 849 -25.96 0.47 -20.51
CA THR A 849 -26.90 1.56 -20.74
C THR A 849 -27.50 1.87 -19.38
N ASP A 850 -27.41 3.13 -18.95
CA ASP A 850 -28.47 3.69 -18.11
C ASP A 850 -29.76 3.25 -18.81
N SER A 851 -30.51 2.37 -18.14
CA SER A 851 -31.83 1.99 -18.61
C SER A 851 -32.65 3.26 -18.67
N GLN A 852 -32.69 3.90 -19.84
CA GLN A 852 -33.78 4.77 -20.21
C GLN A 852 -35.00 3.85 -20.37
N ASN A 853 -35.69 3.65 -19.25
CA ASN A 853 -37.15 3.59 -19.15
C ASN A 853 -37.53 3.78 -17.68
#